data_AF-A0A831VJZ0-F1
#
_entry.id   AF-A0A831VJZ0-F1
#
_cell.length_a   1.000
_cell.length_b   1.000
_cell.length_c   1.000
_cell.angle_alpha   90.00
_cell.angle_beta   90.00
_cell.angle_gamma   90.00
#
_symmetry.space_group_name_H-M   'P 1'
#
loop_
_entity.id
_entity.type
_entity.pdbx_description
1 polymer ?
#
loop_
_entity_poly.entity_id
_entity_poly.type
_entity_poly.pdbx_seq_one_letter_code
_entity_poly.pdbx_strand_id
1 'polypeptide(L)'
;MKPEAEIFKTACPEINESFIEEHVSRLGERYFAVFSKKDICRHLRVLARLDSRNPVEMLIKMRKDGSVDCTVLGFDYPSVFSIITGILAAMGFSIISGDICTYSLAETRERKIGRGKRRQNRATGKDPLRRRRIVDHFSGIVTAGYPFKEWIDEFSKRIRDAVTLLESGDEDSVAKAKQQVNEMVVRRLAQVHRDSPPVLYPIKMELDNESDTLTRLKVVSEDTPAFLYSLSNALSLHKVSIEHVRIRTIRGRIEDELLLADHHGMKILDENTLDRIRLSVLLTKQFTYFLGQAPDPYRALSRFEYLVDDIMKLPSQGKWMDLLTDPQRLQGLAQLLGASDYLWEDFIRLQYESLLPMLKPHLDGMKVSKSSESIQDRLDRALQKCDSLEEKRKALNAFKDREIFLIDLDHILDPESGFMALSRRLTGLAETIVRTSVSLIYRDLVERFGRPKSVAGLEVRHAVLGLGKLGGAALGYASDIELLLVYSDNGKTGGSGSIDNAVFFDKLVREMLGFIEAKRDGIFRIDLRLRPYGNAGPLASSLENFCRYYGSEGSSHSYERLALVRLRAVGGDREFGARLERLRDEMVYTFQSLDLSELQDLRRKQYREKAGGGRLNAKFSPGALVDLEYGIQILQVKHGHTIPRLRTPLLHEALYALGDAGVLEPEEAVRLISDYNFLRKLINGMRMLRGSARDLFLPDPLSEEYRHLARRMGYRRGGALEPAEQLRIDFETHTASVRAFTERHFGREALPGPGTGTLADVILSPALSKEIRNRILSNAGFNNPERAYRNLMGLAGNGSRQETFARLAVLARDFLSRQPEPDMALNNWERFARVLPSPEFHFGLLLSQPMRLEILLGIFSASQFLSDTLVRNPEFFEWITMPEILHRTRKVDDIAGELRKAGKTTTGYNEWLNKLRRLRRREILRIGTRDICLGVSTREVMGELSAVADAVVQVAIEKIWEDLAGENKSASREELESNFCVMALGKLGGNELNYSSDIDLVGLCEYPEGASAGGPGKAFYKEHFSKVMERILSDLSKHTEEGYAYRVDLRLRPFGRSGELVPSLSALENYYYYGASLWELQAALKMRPIAGNLHLGHRFMEKIEKVLKTPREMKDIAASIERLRHESVRASSRGLGSAINVKTGVGGLRDVEFLIQGLQLTYAHENHSLIQGNTLLALEALGEGRFLPMNTVEELKADYLFLRKVEHYLQILEDRQIHTLPKDEKEMDFLAKRILGIDRDRTHFLEEFELCNGRIRNAYETYLIRAKQ
;
A
#
# COMPACT_ATOMS: atom_id res chain seq x y z
N MET A 1 27.57 44.35 -10.82
CA MET A 1 28.34 44.91 -9.70
C MET A 1 27.86 44.30 -8.39
N LYS A 2 28.73 43.55 -7.71
CA LYS A 2 28.45 43.01 -6.37
C LYS A 2 28.24 44.15 -5.35
N PRO A 3 27.25 44.06 -4.46
CA PRO A 3 27.06 45.01 -3.37
C PRO A 3 28.18 44.94 -2.33
N GLU A 4 28.52 46.06 -1.69
CA GLU A 4 29.49 46.13 -0.60
C GLU A 4 28.95 45.42 0.67
N ALA A 5 29.83 44.72 1.41
CA ALA A 5 29.46 43.96 2.60
C ALA A 5 28.81 44.83 3.70
N GLU A 6 29.21 46.10 3.78
CA GLU A 6 28.72 47.10 4.73
C GLU A 6 27.19 47.30 4.63
N ILE A 7 26.62 47.20 3.41
CA ILE A 7 25.18 47.32 3.15
C ILE A 7 24.36 46.26 3.91
N PHE A 8 24.90 45.05 4.05
CA PHE A 8 24.26 43.95 4.77
C PHE A 8 24.58 43.97 6.25
N LYS A 9 25.76 44.45 6.64
CA LYS A 9 26.11 44.61 8.06
C LYS A 9 25.16 45.55 8.78
N THR A 10 24.72 46.64 8.13
CA THR A 10 23.68 47.54 8.69
C THR A 10 22.32 46.87 8.82
N ALA A 11 21.96 45.95 7.91
CA ALA A 11 20.63 45.32 7.87
C ALA A 11 20.51 44.03 8.71
N CYS A 12 21.65 43.42 9.06
CA CYS A 12 21.78 42.22 9.86
C CYS A 12 22.97 42.37 10.84
N PRO A 13 22.91 43.32 11.80
CA PRO A 13 24.03 43.67 12.68
C PRO A 13 24.51 42.50 13.55
N GLU A 14 23.62 41.54 13.83
CA GLU A 14 23.87 40.33 14.61
C GLU A 14 24.82 39.31 13.93
N ILE A 15 25.04 39.42 12.62
CA ILE A 15 25.91 38.50 11.86
C ILE A 15 27.34 39.05 11.84
N ASN A 16 28.34 38.18 12.06
CA ASN A 16 29.75 38.55 12.04
C ASN A 16 30.14 39.15 10.68
N GLU A 17 30.84 40.29 10.68
CA GLU A 17 31.25 41.01 9.48
C GLU A 17 32.10 40.14 8.54
N SER A 18 33.04 39.37 9.10
CA SER A 18 33.87 38.43 8.33
C SER A 18 33.06 37.37 7.57
N PHE A 19 31.91 36.97 8.10
CA PHE A 19 31.01 36.02 7.44
C PHE A 19 30.23 36.67 6.28
N ILE A 20 29.87 37.94 6.42
CA ILE A 20 29.20 38.71 5.37
C ILE A 20 30.17 38.96 4.21
N GLU A 21 31.42 39.31 4.49
CA GLU A 21 32.48 39.45 3.49
C GLU A 21 32.74 38.12 2.74
N GLU A 22 32.77 37.00 3.47
CA GLU A 22 32.88 35.66 2.87
C GLU A 22 31.69 35.38 1.93
N HIS A 23 30.46 35.68 2.35
CA HIS A 23 29.26 35.47 1.54
C HIS A 23 29.27 36.30 0.25
N VAL A 24 29.64 37.58 0.33
CA VAL A 24 29.72 38.47 -0.84
C VAL A 24 30.83 38.07 -1.81
N SER A 25 31.99 37.68 -1.28
CA SER A 25 33.12 37.27 -2.12
C SER A 25 32.87 35.95 -2.85
N ARG A 26 32.28 34.95 -2.18
CA ARG A 26 32.14 33.57 -2.70
C ARG A 26 30.92 33.32 -3.59
N LEU A 27 29.93 34.22 -3.64
CA LEU A 27 28.76 34.11 -4.52
C LEU A 27 28.87 35.04 -5.72
N GLY A 28 28.40 34.60 -6.89
CA GLY A 28 28.43 35.39 -8.13
C GLY A 28 27.48 36.60 -8.12
N GLU A 29 27.68 37.57 -9.03
CA GLU A 29 26.85 38.79 -9.13
C GLU A 29 25.35 38.48 -9.29
N ARG A 30 25.05 37.36 -9.94
CA ARG A 30 23.69 36.91 -10.24
C ARG A 30 22.85 36.64 -8.99
N TYR A 31 23.44 36.08 -7.94
CA TYR A 31 22.74 35.87 -6.66
C TYR A 31 22.17 37.19 -6.13
N PHE A 32 22.97 38.26 -6.19
CA PHE A 32 22.58 39.60 -5.72
C PHE A 32 21.59 40.30 -6.65
N ALA A 33 21.46 39.87 -7.90
CA ALA A 33 20.46 40.36 -8.84
C ALA A 33 19.09 39.68 -8.66
N VAL A 34 19.08 38.42 -8.23
CA VAL A 34 17.86 37.61 -8.09
C VAL A 34 17.18 37.83 -6.74
N PHE A 35 17.95 37.87 -5.64
CA PHE A 35 17.39 37.94 -4.30
C PHE A 35 17.32 39.38 -3.78
N SER A 36 16.20 39.75 -3.16
CA SER A 36 16.08 41.08 -2.55
C SER A 36 17.01 41.21 -1.34
N LYS A 37 17.33 42.44 -0.94
CA LYS A 37 18.12 42.70 0.28
C LYS A 37 17.54 41.99 1.51
N LYS A 38 16.21 41.88 1.60
CA LYS A 38 15.52 41.21 2.71
C LYS A 38 15.72 39.69 2.67
N ASP A 39 15.69 39.08 1.48
CA ASP A 39 15.90 37.65 1.30
C ASP A 39 17.34 37.27 1.61
N ILE A 40 18.32 38.05 1.11
CA ILE A 40 19.74 37.87 1.40
C ILE A 40 20.02 37.94 2.90
N CYS A 41 19.43 38.91 3.61
CA CYS A 41 19.58 39.01 5.06
C CYS A 41 18.97 37.81 5.80
N ARG A 42 17.88 37.22 5.27
CA ARG A 42 17.32 35.97 5.81
C ARG A 42 18.24 34.78 5.54
N HIS A 43 18.81 34.67 4.34
CA HIS A 43 19.78 33.63 4.00
C HIS A 43 21.01 33.69 4.91
N LEU A 44 21.57 34.89 5.12
CA LEU A 44 22.72 35.10 6.02
C LEU A 44 22.46 34.61 7.45
N ARG A 45 21.27 34.90 8.01
CA ARG A 45 20.89 34.45 9.36
C ARG A 45 20.85 32.93 9.50
N VAL A 46 20.33 32.25 8.49
CA VAL A 46 20.25 30.79 8.46
C VAL A 46 21.63 30.19 8.25
N LEU A 47 22.37 30.62 7.22
CA LEU A 47 23.70 30.10 6.88
C LEU A 47 24.71 30.29 8.01
N ALA A 48 24.59 31.36 8.81
CA ALA A 48 25.46 31.61 9.96
C ALA A 48 25.20 30.68 11.15
N ARG A 49 24.05 29.99 11.20
CA ARG A 49 23.65 29.07 12.27
C ARG A 49 23.90 27.60 11.93
N LEU A 50 24.27 27.30 10.68
CA LEU A 50 24.54 25.92 10.26
C LEU A 50 25.76 25.35 10.98
N ASP A 51 25.61 24.11 11.46
CA ASP A 51 26.67 23.33 12.09
C ASP A 51 26.53 21.84 11.73
N SER A 52 27.38 20.97 12.25
CA SER A 52 27.32 19.53 11.95
C SER A 52 26.08 18.81 12.51
N ARG A 53 25.34 19.42 13.46
CA ARG A 53 24.07 18.86 13.97
C ARG A 53 22.87 19.36 13.18
N ASN A 54 22.98 20.56 12.60
CA ASN A 54 21.98 21.19 11.73
C ASN A 54 22.64 21.62 10.41
N PRO A 55 22.95 20.67 9.51
CA PRO A 55 23.71 20.95 8.29
C PRO A 55 22.89 21.60 7.17
N VAL A 56 21.55 21.66 7.32
CA VAL A 56 20.61 22.21 6.33
C VAL A 56 19.36 22.79 7.00
N GLU A 57 18.80 23.84 6.40
CA GLU A 57 17.54 24.46 6.80
C GLU A 57 16.75 24.91 5.55
N MET A 58 15.41 24.94 5.66
CA MET A 58 14.51 25.25 4.54
C MET A 58 13.63 26.45 4.87
N LEU A 59 13.49 27.36 3.91
CA LEU A 59 12.56 28.49 3.96
C LEU A 59 11.45 28.28 2.94
N ILE A 60 10.23 28.01 3.41
CA ILE A 60 9.09 27.69 2.55
C ILE A 60 7.96 28.69 2.74
N LYS A 61 7.40 29.20 1.63
CA LYS A 61 6.32 30.20 1.65
C LYS A 61 5.35 29.97 0.50
N MET A 62 4.05 29.93 0.81
CA MET A 62 2.99 29.95 -0.20
C MET A 62 2.71 31.39 -0.66
N ARG A 63 2.61 31.59 -1.98
CA ARG A 63 2.25 32.85 -2.62
C ARG A 63 0.73 32.96 -2.76
N LYS A 64 0.25 34.19 -3.03
CA LYS A 64 -1.19 34.48 -3.17
C LYS A 64 -1.83 33.81 -4.38
N ASP A 65 -1.05 33.51 -5.41
CA ASP A 65 -1.45 32.82 -6.63
C ASP A 65 -1.43 31.28 -6.49
N GLY A 66 -1.15 30.76 -5.29
CA GLY A 66 -1.10 29.33 -5.00
C GLY A 66 0.24 28.66 -5.31
N SER A 67 1.23 29.38 -5.85
CA SER A 67 2.58 28.83 -6.01
C SER A 67 3.35 28.78 -4.68
N VAL A 68 4.38 27.95 -4.62
CA VAL A 68 5.19 27.74 -3.42
C VAL A 68 6.64 28.08 -3.74
N ASP A 69 7.23 28.95 -2.94
CA ASP A 69 8.65 29.22 -2.91
C ASP A 69 9.32 28.36 -1.84
N CYS A 70 10.38 27.66 -2.22
CA CYS A 70 11.18 26.79 -1.36
C CYS A 70 12.66 27.11 -1.55
N THR A 71 13.31 27.62 -0.51
CA THR A 71 14.77 27.83 -0.49
C THR A 71 15.43 26.85 0.46
N VAL A 72 16.36 26.04 -0.03
CA VAL A 72 17.19 25.10 0.76
C VAL A 72 18.56 25.74 0.99
N LEU A 73 18.97 25.85 2.25
CA LEU A 73 20.21 26.51 2.68
C LEU A 73 21.02 25.49 3.48
N GLY A 74 22.23 25.15 3.03
CA GLY A 74 23.02 24.07 3.64
C GLY A 74 24.50 24.11 3.30
N PHE A 75 25.25 23.14 3.84
CA PHE A 75 26.60 22.86 3.35
C PHE A 75 26.56 22.12 2.00
N ASP A 76 27.57 22.36 1.17
CA ASP A 76 27.73 21.66 -0.11
C ASP A 76 28.35 20.28 0.13
N TYR A 77 27.69 19.24 -0.41
CA TYR A 77 28.16 17.85 -0.39
C TYR A 77 28.08 17.27 -1.80
N PRO A 78 28.92 16.28 -2.13
CA PRO A 78 28.76 15.53 -3.37
C PRO A 78 27.32 15.03 -3.52
N SER A 79 26.72 15.30 -4.69
CA SER A 79 25.35 14.88 -5.03
C SER A 79 24.20 15.55 -4.25
N VAL A 80 24.44 16.55 -3.39
CA VAL A 80 23.37 17.20 -2.60
C VAL A 80 22.25 17.77 -3.47
N PHE A 81 22.58 18.36 -4.61
CA PHE A 81 21.59 18.90 -5.56
C PHE A 81 20.66 17.80 -6.14
N SER A 82 21.20 16.62 -6.41
CA SER A 82 20.39 15.46 -6.83
C SER A 82 19.44 15.00 -5.72
N ILE A 83 19.90 14.98 -4.47
CA ILE A 83 19.07 14.61 -3.32
C ILE A 83 17.89 15.58 -3.17
N ILE A 84 18.14 16.88 -3.25
CA ILE A 84 17.11 17.92 -3.13
C ILE A 84 16.07 17.79 -4.25
N THR A 85 16.52 17.73 -5.51
CA THR A 85 15.63 17.66 -6.67
C THR A 85 14.85 16.34 -6.73
N GLY A 86 15.45 15.23 -6.30
CA GLY A 86 14.77 13.94 -6.18
C GLY A 86 13.68 13.93 -5.11
N ILE A 87 13.93 14.51 -3.93
CA ILE A 87 12.93 14.63 -2.86
C ILE A 87 11.76 15.53 -3.31
N LEU A 88 12.05 16.68 -3.93
CA LEU A 88 11.02 17.56 -4.50
C LEU A 88 10.14 16.82 -5.51
N ALA A 89 10.75 16.13 -6.48
CA ALA A 89 10.02 15.36 -7.49
C ALA A 89 9.16 14.27 -6.85
N ALA A 90 9.70 13.50 -5.91
CA ALA A 90 8.99 12.42 -5.23
C ALA A 90 7.79 12.90 -4.42
N MET A 91 7.88 14.10 -3.84
CA MET A 91 6.82 14.72 -3.06
C MET A 91 5.79 15.49 -3.90
N GLY A 92 5.85 15.35 -5.24
CA GLY A 92 4.88 15.96 -6.15
C GLY A 92 5.02 17.47 -6.30
N PHE A 93 6.22 18.02 -6.08
CA PHE A 93 6.54 19.42 -6.35
C PHE A 93 6.92 19.61 -7.82
N SER A 94 6.11 20.34 -8.57
CA SER A 94 6.35 20.66 -9.98
C SER A 94 7.11 21.99 -10.07
N ILE A 95 8.39 21.94 -10.42
CA ILE A 95 9.26 23.13 -10.47
C ILE A 95 8.93 23.95 -11.73
N ILE A 96 8.59 25.23 -11.54
CA ILE A 96 8.33 26.18 -12.62
C ILE A 96 9.59 27.01 -12.91
N SER A 97 10.29 27.42 -11.86
CA SER A 97 11.54 28.17 -11.97
C SER A 97 12.43 27.93 -10.75
N GLY A 98 13.72 28.22 -10.89
CA GLY A 98 14.65 28.15 -9.77
C GLY A 98 15.99 28.80 -10.09
N ASP A 99 16.67 29.25 -9.04
CA ASP A 99 18.03 29.77 -9.09
C ASP A 99 18.84 29.09 -7.99
N ILE A 100 19.85 28.33 -8.40
CA ILE A 100 20.67 27.46 -7.57
C ILE A 100 22.06 28.07 -7.53
N CYS A 101 22.56 28.40 -6.34
CA CYS A 101 23.80 29.14 -6.17
C CYS A 101 24.72 28.43 -5.17
N THR A 102 25.93 28.08 -5.61
CA THR A 102 26.93 27.42 -4.76
C THR A 102 28.12 28.37 -4.50
N TYR A 103 28.65 28.36 -3.27
CA TYR A 103 29.84 29.14 -2.93
C TYR A 103 31.04 28.65 -3.74
N SER A 104 31.83 29.55 -4.32
CA SER A 104 33.10 29.20 -4.97
C SER A 104 34.13 28.64 -3.96
N LEU A 105 35.18 27.96 -4.45
CA LEU A 105 36.29 27.49 -3.60
C LEU A 105 37.03 28.68 -2.97
N ALA A 106 37.43 28.56 -1.70
CA ALA A 106 38.21 29.60 -1.02
C ALA A 106 39.62 29.66 -1.62
N GLU A 107 40.09 30.85 -2.00
CA GLU A 107 41.44 31.05 -2.53
C GLU A 107 42.50 30.60 -1.52
N THR A 108 43.28 29.57 -1.86
CA THR A 108 44.52 29.26 -1.16
C THR A 108 45.55 30.32 -1.50
N ARG A 109 45.75 31.31 -0.62
CA ARG A 109 46.91 32.21 -0.70
C ARG A 109 48.19 31.39 -0.89
N GLU A 110 48.82 31.53 -2.04
CA GLU A 110 50.07 30.86 -2.40
C GLU A 110 51.15 31.10 -1.32
N ARG A 111 51.67 30.00 -0.77
CA ARG A 111 52.87 30.04 0.06
C ARG A 111 54.06 30.32 -0.85
N LYS A 112 54.65 31.51 -0.69
CA LYS A 112 56.02 31.80 -1.10
C LYS A 112 56.96 30.67 -0.67
N ILE A 113 57.85 30.35 -1.60
CA ILE A 113 58.87 29.31 -1.62
C ILE A 113 59.65 29.22 -0.30
N GLY A 114 59.66 28.02 0.29
CA GLY A 114 60.54 27.63 1.39
C GLY A 114 60.62 26.10 1.47
N ARG A 115 61.69 25.53 0.93
CA ARG A 115 61.97 24.09 0.91
C ARG A 115 61.99 23.52 2.33
N GLY A 116 61.15 22.53 2.60
CA GLY A 116 61.20 21.71 3.82
C GLY A 116 60.22 20.55 3.74
N LYS A 117 60.73 19.35 3.43
CA LYS A 117 59.99 18.08 3.47
C LYS A 117 59.36 17.89 4.86
N ARG A 118 58.02 17.82 4.95
CA ARG A 118 57.32 17.12 6.03
C ARG A 118 55.95 16.62 5.55
N ARG A 119 55.72 15.32 5.78
CA ARG A 119 54.46 14.58 5.58
C ARG A 119 53.25 15.40 6.03
N GLN A 120 52.30 15.64 5.14
CA GLN A 120 50.98 16.15 5.51
C GLN A 120 50.04 14.98 5.80
N ASN A 121 49.76 14.80 7.09
CA ASN A 121 48.51 14.20 7.55
C ASN A 121 47.35 15.07 7.04
N ARG A 122 46.35 14.44 6.40
CA ARG A 122 45.05 15.06 6.10
C ARG A 122 44.35 15.37 7.43
N ALA A 123 44.53 16.59 7.92
CA ALA A 123 43.72 17.16 8.99
C ALA A 123 42.38 17.60 8.40
N THR A 124 41.30 16.95 8.83
CA THR A 124 39.90 17.34 8.61
C THR A 124 39.68 18.78 9.07
N GLY A 125 39.18 19.63 8.18
CA GLY A 125 38.90 21.04 8.44
C GLY A 125 37.82 21.22 9.51
N LYS A 126 38.22 21.74 10.68
CA LYS A 126 37.33 22.15 11.79
C LYS A 126 37.01 23.66 11.78
N ASP A 127 37.22 24.35 10.67
CA ASP A 127 36.87 25.77 10.53
C ASP A 127 35.57 25.90 9.71
N PRO A 128 34.43 26.29 10.32
CA PRO A 128 33.16 26.47 9.62
C PRO A 128 33.26 27.46 8.45
N LEU A 129 34.18 28.44 8.52
CA LEU A 129 34.39 29.46 7.48
C LEU A 129 35.05 28.91 6.20
N ARG A 130 35.53 27.66 6.20
CA ARG A 130 36.17 27.04 5.03
C ARG A 130 35.25 26.11 4.23
N ARG A 131 34.07 25.75 4.74
CA ARG A 131 33.15 24.84 4.04
C ARG A 131 32.41 25.60 2.92
N ARG A 132 32.16 24.94 1.79
CA ARG A 132 31.25 25.46 0.76
C ARG A 132 29.81 25.37 1.26
N ARG A 133 28.97 26.32 0.86
CA ARG A 133 27.55 26.40 1.20
C ARG A 133 26.72 26.54 -0.08
N ILE A 134 25.46 26.13 0.00
CA ILE A 134 24.48 26.20 -1.09
C ILE A 134 23.31 27.10 -0.72
N VAL A 135 22.76 27.76 -1.72
CA VAL A 135 21.50 28.50 -1.67
C VAL A 135 20.66 28.09 -2.88
N ASP A 136 19.77 27.13 -2.66
CA ASP A 136 19.00 26.48 -3.72
C ASP A 136 17.54 26.94 -3.65
N HIS A 137 17.14 27.84 -4.54
CA HIS A 137 15.79 28.38 -4.57
C HIS A 137 14.95 27.76 -5.70
N PHE A 138 13.75 27.29 -5.35
CA PHE A 138 12.77 26.72 -6.26
C PHE A 138 11.42 27.41 -6.09
N SER A 139 10.71 27.64 -7.19
CA SER A 139 9.32 28.09 -7.21
C SER A 139 8.49 27.13 -8.06
N GLY A 140 7.34 26.69 -7.55
CA GLY A 140 6.57 25.63 -8.18
C GLY A 140 5.18 25.42 -7.59
N ILE A 141 4.54 24.31 -7.96
CA ILE A 141 3.20 23.92 -7.51
C ILE A 141 3.26 22.56 -6.80
N VAL A 142 2.59 22.44 -5.65
CA VAL A 142 2.46 21.19 -4.90
C VAL A 142 1.17 20.48 -5.31
N THR A 143 1.28 19.24 -5.76
CA THR A 143 0.14 18.40 -6.19
C THR A 143 -0.22 17.30 -5.19
N ALA A 144 0.13 17.51 -3.91
CA ALA A 144 -0.08 16.53 -2.84
C ALA A 144 -1.57 16.46 -2.43
N GLY A 145 -2.09 15.23 -2.25
CA GLY A 145 -3.48 14.98 -1.83
C GLY A 145 -3.75 15.17 -0.34
N TYR A 146 -2.89 15.90 0.38
CA TYR A 146 -2.94 16.10 1.82
C TYR A 146 -2.59 17.56 2.18
N PRO A 147 -2.91 18.05 3.41
CA PRO A 147 -2.77 19.46 3.77
C PRO A 147 -1.34 20.00 3.58
N PHE A 148 -1.21 21.25 3.11
CA PHE A 148 0.08 21.87 2.79
C PHE A 148 1.06 21.94 3.97
N LYS A 149 0.55 22.07 5.20
CA LYS A 149 1.38 22.07 6.42
C LYS A 149 2.08 20.73 6.63
N GLU A 150 1.37 19.63 6.47
CA GLU A 150 1.94 18.27 6.56
C GLU A 150 2.96 18.03 5.45
N TRP A 151 2.75 18.61 4.25
CA TRP A 151 3.73 18.55 3.17
C TRP A 151 5.04 19.24 3.54
N ILE A 152 4.98 20.42 4.17
CA ILE A 152 6.16 21.15 4.67
C ILE A 152 6.92 20.32 5.70
N ASP A 153 6.21 19.76 6.68
CA ASP A 153 6.83 19.01 7.78
C ASP A 153 7.55 17.77 7.26
N GLU A 154 6.90 17.04 6.35
CA GLU A 154 7.47 15.83 5.74
C GLU A 154 8.63 16.14 4.79
N PHE A 155 8.54 17.20 3.98
CA PHE A 155 9.61 17.64 3.09
C PHE A 155 10.85 18.04 3.89
N SER A 156 10.63 18.82 4.94
CA SER A 156 11.69 19.28 5.82
C SER A 156 12.40 18.15 6.54
N LYS A 157 11.63 17.15 7.00
CA LYS A 157 12.17 15.95 7.62
C LYS A 157 13.05 15.16 6.65
N ARG A 158 12.57 14.88 5.44
CA ARG A 158 13.28 14.08 4.44
C ARG A 158 14.59 14.73 3.98
N ILE A 159 14.59 16.05 3.77
CA ILE A 159 15.82 16.79 3.42
C ILE A 159 16.85 16.70 4.56
N ARG A 160 16.43 16.92 5.81
CA ARG A 160 17.33 16.81 6.97
C ARG A 160 17.91 15.40 7.11
N ASP A 161 17.08 14.37 7.01
CA ASP A 161 17.52 12.98 7.13
C ASP A 161 18.57 12.64 6.05
N ALA A 162 18.32 13.03 4.79
CA ALA A 162 19.22 12.75 3.69
C ALA A 162 20.54 13.54 3.78
N VAL A 163 20.50 14.82 4.14
CA VAL A 163 21.72 15.64 4.29
C VAL A 163 22.54 15.22 5.51
N THR A 164 21.88 14.76 6.59
CA THR A 164 22.58 14.22 7.76
C THR A 164 23.39 12.97 7.40
N LEU A 165 22.88 12.12 6.51
CA LEU A 165 23.64 10.99 5.96
C LEU A 165 24.82 11.45 5.10
N LEU A 166 24.72 12.58 4.39
CA LEU A 166 25.85 13.14 3.64
C LEU A 166 26.91 13.76 4.57
N GLU A 167 26.53 14.30 5.72
CA GLU A 167 27.44 14.89 6.70
C GLU A 167 28.40 13.87 7.35
N SER A 168 28.03 12.59 7.44
CA SER A 168 28.93 11.55 7.98
C SER A 168 30.14 11.30 7.08
N GLY A 169 29.99 11.50 5.76
CA GLY A 169 31.07 11.52 4.78
C GLY A 169 31.67 10.16 4.39
N ASP A 170 31.16 9.04 4.93
CA ASP A 170 31.53 7.70 4.51
C ASP A 170 30.77 7.24 3.26
N GLU A 171 31.41 6.40 2.43
CA GLU A 171 30.85 5.95 1.15
C GLU A 171 29.50 5.21 1.32
N ASP A 172 29.34 4.45 2.40
CA ASP A 172 28.12 3.68 2.69
C ASP A 172 26.92 4.61 3.00
N SER A 173 27.13 5.67 3.79
CA SER A 173 26.08 6.63 4.13
C SER A 173 25.67 7.48 2.93
N VAL A 174 26.61 7.85 2.06
CA VAL A 174 26.31 8.52 0.78
C VAL A 174 25.49 7.62 -0.13
N ALA A 175 25.87 6.33 -0.26
CA ALA A 175 25.12 5.36 -1.04
C ALA A 175 23.69 5.18 -0.48
N LYS A 176 23.55 5.12 0.85
CA LYS A 176 22.26 5.01 1.54
C LYS A 176 21.35 6.23 1.29
N ALA A 177 21.89 7.45 1.34
CA ALA A 177 21.14 8.67 1.03
C ALA A 177 20.60 8.64 -0.42
N LYS A 178 21.46 8.27 -1.38
CA LYS A 178 21.07 8.13 -2.80
C LYS A 178 20.01 7.06 -3.01
N GLN A 179 20.15 5.91 -2.33
CA GLN A 179 19.16 4.83 -2.40
C GLN A 179 17.79 5.30 -1.90
N GLN A 180 17.73 5.97 -0.74
CA GLN A 180 16.48 6.47 -0.17
C GLN A 180 15.74 7.42 -1.13
N VAL A 181 16.46 8.37 -1.74
CA VAL A 181 15.86 9.32 -2.68
C VAL A 181 15.43 8.64 -3.97
N ASN A 182 16.25 7.74 -4.52
CA ASN A 182 15.90 6.95 -5.71
C ASN A 182 14.59 6.18 -5.50
N GLU A 183 14.45 5.49 -4.38
CA GLU A 183 13.23 4.74 -4.05
C GLU A 183 12.00 5.66 -4.02
N MET A 184 12.13 6.85 -3.44
CA MET A 184 11.05 7.83 -3.42
C MET A 184 10.66 8.30 -4.83
N VAL A 185 11.65 8.63 -5.67
CA VAL A 185 11.45 9.08 -7.06
C VAL A 185 10.78 7.98 -7.89
N VAL A 186 11.25 6.75 -7.78
CA VAL A 186 10.72 5.59 -8.48
C VAL A 186 9.27 5.33 -8.08
N ARG A 187 8.95 5.39 -6.79
CA ARG A 187 7.56 5.23 -6.30
C ARG A 187 6.63 6.26 -6.93
N ARG A 188 7.11 7.50 -7.12
CA ARG A 188 6.36 8.57 -7.79
C ARG A 188 6.25 8.34 -9.30
N LEU A 189 7.34 7.98 -9.98
CA LEU A 189 7.35 7.70 -11.42
C LEU A 189 6.36 6.60 -11.82
N ALA A 190 6.26 5.55 -10.99
CA ALA A 190 5.32 4.46 -11.19
C ALA A 190 3.83 4.88 -11.08
N GLN A 191 3.52 6.02 -10.45
CA GLN A 191 2.15 6.55 -10.39
C GLN A 191 1.80 7.38 -11.64
N VAL A 192 2.81 8.00 -12.28
CA VAL A 192 2.60 8.96 -13.37
C VAL A 192 2.50 8.29 -14.75
N HIS A 193 3.19 7.16 -14.97
CA HIS A 193 3.36 6.56 -16.31
C HIS A 193 2.56 5.25 -16.51
N ARG A 194 1.36 5.13 -15.92
CA ARG A 194 0.63 3.85 -15.82
C ARG A 194 0.19 3.27 -17.19
N ASP A 195 -0.10 4.11 -18.18
CA ASP A 195 -0.79 3.71 -19.43
C ASP A 195 -0.25 4.38 -20.71
N SER A 196 0.90 5.07 -20.66
CA SER A 196 1.44 5.76 -21.83
C SER A 196 2.32 4.83 -22.67
N PRO A 197 2.20 4.85 -24.02
CA PRO A 197 3.10 4.08 -24.88
C PRO A 197 4.56 4.49 -24.65
N PRO A 198 5.53 3.61 -24.91
CA PRO A 198 6.93 3.94 -24.74
C PRO A 198 7.33 4.98 -25.80
N VAL A 199 7.66 6.19 -25.37
CA VAL A 199 8.04 7.32 -26.24
C VAL A 199 9.39 7.88 -25.79
N LEU A 200 10.24 8.26 -26.74
CA LEU A 200 11.46 9.01 -26.46
C LEU A 200 11.19 10.51 -26.61
N TYR A 201 11.49 11.29 -25.58
CA TYR A 201 11.30 12.74 -25.62
C TYR A 201 12.54 13.42 -26.21
N PRO A 202 12.42 14.23 -27.28
CA PRO A 202 13.55 14.93 -27.86
C PRO A 202 14.19 15.88 -26.85
N ILE A 203 15.51 15.99 -26.89
CA ILE A 203 16.31 16.85 -26.02
C ILE A 203 17.38 17.54 -26.88
N LYS A 204 17.44 18.87 -26.79
CA LYS A 204 18.47 19.70 -27.40
C LYS A 204 19.44 20.14 -26.32
N MET A 205 20.73 19.95 -26.56
CA MET A 205 21.78 20.36 -25.63
C MET A 205 22.84 21.20 -26.33
N GLU A 206 23.03 22.41 -25.83
CA GLU A 206 24.06 23.36 -26.24
C GLU A 206 25.12 23.38 -25.13
N LEU A 207 26.33 22.92 -25.44
CA LEU A 207 27.50 23.08 -24.59
C LEU A 207 28.31 24.22 -25.16
N ASP A 208 28.42 25.29 -24.40
CA ASP A 208 29.11 26.52 -24.77
C ASP A 208 30.30 26.71 -23.83
N ASN A 209 31.49 26.77 -24.43
CA ASN A 209 32.75 26.96 -23.74
C ASN A 209 33.41 28.29 -24.15
N GLU A 210 32.65 29.28 -24.64
CA GLU A 210 33.19 30.57 -25.10
C GLU A 210 33.32 31.62 -23.97
N SER A 211 32.68 31.41 -22.81
CA SER A 211 32.77 32.30 -21.63
C SER A 211 34.11 32.21 -20.89
N ASP A 212 34.61 33.31 -20.32
CA ASP A 212 35.96 33.39 -19.71
C ASP A 212 36.18 32.55 -18.43
N THR A 213 35.12 32.07 -17.75
CA THR A 213 35.25 31.53 -16.37
C THR A 213 34.71 30.11 -16.13
N LEU A 214 33.57 29.71 -16.73
CA LEU A 214 32.91 28.41 -16.49
C LEU A 214 32.33 27.85 -17.79
N THR A 215 32.08 26.53 -17.84
CA THR A 215 31.44 25.85 -18.98
C THR A 215 29.93 25.93 -18.85
N ARG A 216 29.22 26.34 -19.91
CA ARG A 216 27.77 26.50 -19.92
C ARG A 216 27.09 25.32 -20.61
N LEU A 217 26.16 24.66 -19.92
CA LEU A 217 25.28 23.63 -20.47
C LEU A 217 23.84 24.16 -20.49
N LYS A 218 23.26 24.30 -21.68
CA LYS A 218 21.85 24.64 -21.86
C LYS A 218 21.07 23.45 -22.38
N VAL A 219 19.99 23.10 -21.70
CA VAL A 219 19.14 21.94 -21.99
C VAL A 219 17.73 22.39 -22.30
N VAL A 220 17.23 22.00 -23.47
CA VAL A 220 15.85 22.27 -23.90
C VAL A 220 15.13 20.98 -24.23
N SER A 221 14.01 20.72 -23.57
CA SER A 221 13.29 19.44 -23.66
C SER A 221 11.82 19.60 -23.24
N GLU A 222 10.96 18.64 -23.57
CA GLU A 222 9.73 18.43 -22.81
C GLU A 222 10.07 18.02 -21.37
N ASP A 223 9.28 18.52 -20.42
CA ASP A 223 9.44 18.23 -19.00
C ASP A 223 9.00 16.78 -18.75
N THR A 224 9.89 16.02 -18.10
CA THR A 224 9.61 14.65 -17.69
C THR A 224 9.79 14.56 -16.18
N PRO A 225 8.94 13.80 -15.45
CA PRO A 225 9.06 13.73 -14.00
C PRO A 225 10.47 13.30 -13.57
N ALA A 226 11.01 13.97 -12.54
CA ALA A 226 12.38 13.75 -12.04
C ALA A 226 13.51 13.97 -13.06
N PHE A 227 13.29 14.84 -14.07
CA PHE A 227 14.33 15.19 -15.04
C PHE A 227 15.59 15.79 -14.39
N LEU A 228 15.44 16.84 -13.57
CA LEU A 228 16.56 17.50 -12.90
C LEU A 228 17.34 16.55 -11.97
N TYR A 229 16.63 15.61 -11.36
CA TYR A 229 17.24 14.53 -10.58
C TYR A 229 18.14 13.65 -11.46
N SER A 230 17.63 13.21 -12.61
CA SER A 230 18.37 12.39 -13.57
C SER A 230 19.57 13.13 -14.17
N LEU A 231 19.39 14.40 -14.53
CA LEU A 231 20.42 15.28 -15.06
C LEU A 231 21.58 15.47 -14.07
N SER A 232 21.26 15.78 -12.82
CA SER A 232 22.26 16.01 -11.78
C SER A 232 23.03 14.73 -11.40
N ASN A 233 22.38 13.57 -11.38
CA ASN A 233 23.06 12.28 -11.22
C ASN A 233 24.05 12.02 -12.37
N ALA A 234 23.63 12.24 -13.62
CA ALA A 234 24.49 12.06 -14.79
C ALA A 234 25.73 12.97 -14.74
N LEU A 235 25.60 14.21 -14.28
CA LEU A 235 26.72 15.13 -14.10
C LEU A 235 27.66 14.70 -12.96
N SER A 236 27.09 14.18 -11.87
CA SER A 236 27.88 13.70 -10.73
C SER A 236 28.77 12.50 -11.08
N LEU A 237 28.41 11.67 -12.08
CA LEU A 237 29.25 10.56 -12.55
C LEU A 237 30.59 11.05 -13.12
N HIS A 238 30.57 12.22 -13.78
CA HIS A 238 31.75 12.85 -14.38
C HIS A 238 32.54 13.72 -13.40
N LYS A 239 32.20 13.69 -12.09
CA LYS A 239 32.81 14.52 -11.04
C LYS A 239 32.80 16.03 -11.38
N VAL A 240 31.74 16.46 -12.07
CA VAL A 240 31.51 17.85 -12.43
C VAL A 240 30.78 18.55 -11.27
N SER A 241 31.29 19.71 -10.87
CA SER A 241 30.64 20.60 -9.91
C SER A 241 29.64 21.50 -10.65
N ILE A 242 28.46 21.68 -10.07
CA ILE A 242 27.45 22.62 -10.55
C ILE A 242 27.61 23.90 -9.73
N GLU A 243 28.04 24.99 -10.36
CA GLU A 243 28.27 26.27 -9.67
C GLU A 243 27.01 27.15 -9.66
N HIS A 244 26.24 27.09 -10.74
CA HIS A 244 24.98 27.82 -10.87
C HIS A 244 23.99 27.02 -11.72
N VAL A 245 22.70 27.02 -11.36
CA VAL A 245 21.62 26.55 -12.23
C VAL A 245 20.52 27.60 -12.34
N ARG A 246 20.05 27.84 -13.56
CA ARG A 246 18.78 28.49 -13.84
C ARG A 246 17.80 27.43 -14.32
N ILE A 247 16.69 27.30 -13.62
CA ILE A 247 15.60 26.40 -14.01
C ILE A 247 14.46 27.24 -14.59
N ARG A 248 13.91 26.82 -15.73
CA ARG A 248 12.75 27.49 -16.33
C ARG A 248 11.87 26.51 -17.08
N THR A 249 10.62 26.39 -16.64
CA THR A 249 9.61 25.53 -17.28
C THR A 249 8.45 26.38 -17.80
N ILE A 250 8.19 26.36 -19.10
CA ILE A 250 7.12 27.12 -19.76
C ILE A 250 6.21 26.14 -20.50
N ARG A 251 4.94 26.04 -20.09
CA ARG A 251 3.92 25.16 -20.72
C ARG A 251 4.40 23.70 -20.90
N GLY A 252 5.07 23.15 -19.88
CA GLY A 252 5.58 21.76 -19.91
C GLY A 252 6.87 21.58 -20.71
N ARG A 253 7.53 22.66 -21.13
CA ARG A 253 8.84 22.64 -21.78
C ARG A 253 9.90 23.26 -20.88
N ILE A 254 10.99 22.54 -20.64
CA ILE A 254 12.12 23.02 -19.85
C ILE A 254 13.16 23.73 -20.72
N GLU A 255 13.77 24.77 -20.14
CA GLU A 255 14.86 25.58 -20.69
C GLU A 255 15.86 25.87 -19.57
N ASP A 256 16.59 24.82 -19.17
CA ASP A 256 17.50 24.88 -18.03
C ASP A 256 18.92 25.26 -18.47
N GLU A 257 19.60 26.05 -17.66
CA GLU A 257 20.96 26.52 -17.93
C GLU A 257 21.85 26.27 -16.71
N LEU A 258 22.89 25.46 -16.88
CA LEU A 258 23.82 25.04 -15.85
C LEU A 258 25.22 25.61 -16.15
N LEU A 259 25.86 26.20 -15.14
CA LEU A 259 27.27 26.55 -15.17
C LEU A 259 28.07 25.48 -14.43
N LEU A 260 28.98 24.85 -15.16
CA LEU A 260 29.72 23.66 -14.76
C LEU A 260 31.20 23.98 -14.56
N ALA A 261 31.79 23.35 -13.55
CA ALA A 261 33.22 23.35 -13.28
C ALA A 261 33.73 21.93 -13.10
N ASP A 262 35.01 21.69 -13.36
CA ASP A 262 35.69 20.46 -13.01
C ASP A 262 35.86 20.30 -11.49
N HIS A 263 36.44 19.18 -11.06
CA HIS A 263 36.72 18.91 -9.65
C HIS A 263 37.71 19.88 -8.98
N HIS A 264 38.37 20.76 -9.73
CA HIS A 264 39.23 21.83 -9.25
C HIS A 264 38.54 23.22 -9.25
N GLY A 265 37.26 23.29 -9.65
CA GLY A 265 36.52 24.55 -9.76
C GLY A 265 36.86 25.34 -11.03
N MET A 266 37.47 24.71 -12.03
CA MET A 266 37.91 25.33 -13.28
C MET A 266 37.00 24.93 -14.45
N LYS A 267 37.06 25.71 -15.53
CA LYS A 267 36.36 25.44 -16.78
C LYS A 267 36.78 24.09 -17.40
N ILE A 268 35.82 23.34 -17.93
CA ILE A 268 36.06 22.03 -18.55
C ILE A 268 36.55 22.26 -19.99
N LEU A 269 37.83 21.98 -20.26
CA LEU A 269 38.46 22.21 -21.57
C LEU A 269 38.59 20.95 -22.43
N ASP A 270 38.46 19.76 -21.85
CA ASP A 270 38.58 18.49 -22.58
C ASP A 270 37.29 18.19 -23.36
N GLU A 271 37.36 18.26 -24.69
CA GLU A 271 36.23 17.96 -25.59
C GLU A 271 35.68 16.54 -25.40
N ASN A 272 36.53 15.55 -25.08
CA ASN A 272 36.07 14.19 -24.83
C ASN A 272 35.19 14.11 -23.58
N THR A 273 35.54 14.86 -22.53
CA THR A 273 34.74 14.97 -21.31
C THR A 273 33.40 15.67 -21.59
N LEU A 274 33.38 16.71 -22.44
CA LEU A 274 32.15 17.40 -22.83
C LEU A 274 31.20 16.50 -23.62
N ASP A 275 31.71 15.74 -24.59
CA ASP A 275 30.90 14.76 -25.33
C ASP A 275 30.41 13.62 -24.43
N ARG A 276 31.22 13.22 -23.44
CA ARG A 276 30.81 12.25 -22.42
C ARG A 276 29.65 12.71 -21.56
N ILE A 277 29.72 13.95 -21.08
CA ILE A 277 28.62 14.57 -20.33
C ILE A 277 27.35 14.62 -21.19
N ARG A 278 27.47 15.07 -22.45
CA ARG A 278 26.34 15.14 -23.39
C ARG A 278 25.68 13.76 -23.55
N LEU A 279 26.45 12.70 -23.79
CA LEU A 279 25.88 11.37 -23.97
C LEU A 279 25.25 10.83 -22.67
N SER A 280 25.91 10.97 -21.52
CA SER A 280 25.35 10.51 -20.24
C SER A 280 24.02 11.18 -19.92
N VAL A 281 23.88 12.49 -20.17
CA VAL A 281 22.62 13.21 -19.96
C VAL A 281 21.50 12.72 -20.90
N LEU A 282 21.81 12.49 -22.18
CA LEU A 282 20.85 11.90 -23.13
C LEU A 282 20.35 10.54 -22.64
N LEU A 283 21.30 9.69 -22.27
CA LEU A 283 21.08 8.30 -21.89
C LEU A 283 20.25 8.17 -20.62
N THR A 284 20.68 8.84 -19.56
CA THR A 284 20.02 8.78 -18.26
C THR A 284 18.61 9.33 -18.36
N LYS A 285 18.38 10.40 -19.14
CA LYS A 285 17.03 10.92 -19.39
C LYS A 285 16.10 9.86 -20.00
N GLN A 286 16.53 9.23 -21.10
CA GLN A 286 15.67 8.26 -21.79
C GLN A 286 15.46 7.00 -20.95
N PHE A 287 16.48 6.56 -20.21
CA PHE A 287 16.40 5.38 -19.37
C PHE A 287 15.52 5.56 -18.13
N THR A 288 15.57 6.74 -17.47
CA THR A 288 14.76 7.04 -16.28
C THR A 288 13.26 6.84 -16.54
N TYR A 289 12.79 7.14 -17.76
CA TYR A 289 11.38 6.94 -18.14
C TYR A 289 10.93 5.47 -17.98
N PHE A 290 11.82 4.50 -18.22
CA PHE A 290 11.50 3.07 -18.18
C PHE A 290 11.74 2.41 -16.82
N LEU A 291 12.30 3.12 -15.84
CA LEU A 291 12.62 2.57 -14.52
C LEU A 291 11.42 1.99 -13.78
N GLY A 292 10.22 2.55 -13.99
CA GLY A 292 8.99 2.04 -13.36
C GLY A 292 8.65 0.58 -13.72
N GLN A 293 9.25 0.06 -14.80
CA GLN A 293 9.02 -1.31 -15.26
C GLN A 293 10.10 -2.31 -14.79
N ALA A 294 11.21 -1.82 -14.24
CA ALA A 294 12.26 -2.68 -13.71
C ALA A 294 11.80 -3.35 -12.40
N PRO A 295 12.11 -4.64 -12.16
CA PRO A 295 11.82 -5.29 -10.88
C PRO A 295 12.50 -4.57 -9.70
N ASP A 296 13.76 -4.19 -9.89
CA ASP A 296 14.55 -3.32 -9.01
C ASP A 296 15.04 -2.08 -9.80
N PRO A 297 14.31 -0.96 -9.70
CA PRO A 297 14.63 0.26 -10.44
C PRO A 297 15.93 0.93 -10.03
N TYR A 298 16.30 0.86 -8.75
CA TYR A 298 17.56 1.44 -8.26
C TYR A 298 18.75 0.69 -8.85
N ARG A 299 18.72 -0.65 -8.79
CA ARG A 299 19.77 -1.47 -9.40
C ARG A 299 19.80 -1.29 -10.91
N ALA A 300 18.64 -1.17 -11.55
CA ALA A 300 18.59 -0.88 -12.99
C ALA A 300 19.31 0.42 -13.34
N LEU A 301 19.02 1.52 -12.62
CA LEU A 301 19.67 2.82 -12.82
C LEU A 301 21.17 2.76 -12.53
N SER A 302 21.57 2.29 -11.35
CA SER A 302 22.98 2.22 -10.96
C SER A 302 23.81 1.38 -11.95
N ARG A 303 23.28 0.23 -12.39
CA ARG A 303 23.94 -0.62 -13.39
C ARG A 303 23.99 0.01 -14.76
N PHE A 304 22.92 0.71 -15.15
CA PHE A 304 22.91 1.46 -16.38
C PHE A 304 24.01 2.52 -16.36
N GLU A 305 24.18 3.24 -15.26
CA GLU A 305 25.27 4.22 -15.09
C GLU A 305 26.66 3.57 -15.23
N TYR A 306 26.89 2.40 -14.63
CA TYR A 306 28.13 1.63 -14.84
C TYR A 306 28.33 1.23 -16.31
N LEU A 307 27.28 0.74 -16.97
CA LEU A 307 27.31 0.37 -18.38
C LEU A 307 27.68 1.60 -19.24
N VAL A 308 27.09 2.75 -18.96
CA VAL A 308 27.39 4.01 -19.66
C VAL A 308 28.87 4.39 -19.44
N ASP A 309 29.40 4.32 -18.22
CA ASP A 309 30.82 4.62 -17.97
C ASP A 309 31.78 3.70 -18.76
N ASP A 310 31.47 2.40 -18.86
CA ASP A 310 32.31 1.45 -19.59
C ASP A 310 32.17 1.56 -21.11
N ILE A 311 30.95 1.81 -21.63
CA ILE A 311 30.72 2.08 -23.06
C ILE A 311 31.55 3.29 -23.52
N MET A 312 31.65 4.32 -22.68
CA MET A 312 32.35 5.55 -23.02
C MET A 312 33.88 5.44 -23.02
N LYS A 313 34.41 4.31 -22.55
CA LYS A 313 35.84 3.97 -22.65
C LYS A 313 36.18 3.24 -23.95
N LEU A 314 35.18 2.78 -24.71
CA LEU A 314 35.40 2.07 -25.97
C LEU A 314 35.70 3.03 -27.13
N PRO A 315 36.64 2.70 -28.03
CA PRO A 315 36.86 3.44 -29.27
C PRO A 315 35.60 3.36 -30.14
N SER A 316 35.10 4.53 -30.55
CA SER A 316 33.79 4.77 -31.15
C SER A 316 33.44 3.88 -32.34
N GLN A 317 32.31 3.15 -32.28
CA GLN A 317 31.53 2.74 -33.45
C GLN A 317 30.02 2.64 -33.14
N GLY A 318 29.19 3.19 -34.04
CA GLY A 318 27.78 3.61 -33.89
C GLY A 318 26.69 2.60 -33.48
N LYS A 319 27.00 1.37 -33.02
CA LYS A 319 25.98 0.36 -32.66
C LYS A 319 25.15 0.71 -31.43
N TRP A 320 25.70 1.53 -30.53
CA TRP A 320 25.01 1.95 -29.31
C TRP A 320 23.86 2.91 -29.62
N MET A 321 24.00 3.75 -30.65
CA MET A 321 22.96 4.74 -30.98
C MET A 321 21.64 4.11 -31.44
N ASP A 322 21.67 2.94 -32.07
CA ASP A 322 20.48 2.19 -32.47
C ASP A 322 19.68 1.68 -31.25
N LEU A 323 20.32 1.45 -30.11
CA LEU A 323 19.64 1.04 -28.88
C LEU A 323 18.91 2.22 -28.21
N LEU A 324 19.47 3.42 -28.38
CA LEU A 324 19.01 4.66 -27.71
C LEU A 324 17.91 5.38 -28.46
N THR A 325 17.67 4.97 -29.71
CA THR A 325 16.64 5.52 -30.59
C THR A 325 15.36 4.67 -30.58
N ASP A 326 15.36 3.52 -29.88
CA ASP A 326 14.21 2.62 -29.77
C ASP A 326 13.70 2.52 -28.31
N PRO A 327 12.50 3.04 -28.01
CA PRO A 327 11.86 2.97 -26.71
C PRO A 327 11.75 1.55 -26.12
N GLN A 328 11.45 0.55 -26.96
CA GLN A 328 11.22 -0.83 -26.49
C GLN A 328 12.55 -1.49 -26.06
N ARG A 329 13.66 -1.11 -26.69
CA ARG A 329 15.01 -1.61 -26.34
C ARG A 329 15.46 -1.09 -24.98
N LEU A 330 15.21 0.18 -24.69
CA LEU A 330 15.52 0.77 -23.38
C LEU A 330 14.65 0.19 -22.27
N GLN A 331 13.38 -0.10 -22.57
CA GLN A 331 12.47 -0.81 -21.67
C GLN A 331 12.97 -2.22 -21.31
N GLY A 332 13.34 -3.01 -22.32
CA GLY A 332 13.92 -4.35 -22.11
C GLY A 332 15.24 -4.32 -21.33
N LEU A 333 16.08 -3.32 -21.60
CA LEU A 333 17.32 -3.10 -20.85
C LEU A 333 17.05 -2.75 -19.38
N ALA A 334 16.06 -1.90 -19.09
CA ALA A 334 15.69 -1.57 -17.71
C ALA A 334 15.20 -2.80 -16.94
N GLN A 335 14.39 -3.65 -17.57
CA GLN A 335 13.96 -4.92 -16.99
C GLN A 335 15.16 -5.81 -16.69
N LEU A 336 16.06 -6.01 -17.65
CA LEU A 336 17.25 -6.86 -17.49
C LEU A 336 18.17 -6.38 -16.36
N LEU A 337 18.52 -5.10 -16.35
CA LEU A 337 19.44 -4.53 -15.37
C LEU A 337 18.84 -4.56 -13.95
N GLY A 338 17.51 -4.43 -13.82
CA GLY A 338 16.80 -4.61 -12.55
C GLY A 338 16.46 -6.06 -12.20
N ALA A 339 16.66 -7.02 -13.11
CA ALA A 339 16.17 -8.39 -12.95
C ALA A 339 17.17 -9.35 -12.30
N SER A 340 18.48 -9.09 -12.24
CA SER A 340 19.36 -10.03 -11.53
C SER A 340 20.75 -9.48 -11.24
N ASP A 341 21.17 -9.60 -9.98
CA ASP A 341 22.58 -9.42 -9.60
C ASP A 341 23.47 -10.46 -10.24
N TYR A 342 22.96 -11.68 -10.28
CA TYR A 342 23.64 -12.83 -10.86
C TYR A 342 23.99 -12.60 -12.33
N LEU A 343 23.04 -12.15 -13.17
CA LEU A 343 23.34 -11.85 -14.58
C LEU A 343 24.29 -10.67 -14.76
N TRP A 344 24.16 -9.65 -13.90
CA TRP A 344 25.04 -8.49 -13.95
C TRP A 344 26.49 -8.88 -13.65
N GLU A 345 26.73 -9.66 -12.59
CA GLU A 345 28.07 -10.07 -12.18
C GLU A 345 28.71 -11.08 -13.15
N ASP A 346 27.97 -12.09 -13.62
CA ASP A 346 28.56 -13.22 -14.36
C ASP A 346 28.70 -12.96 -15.86
N PHE A 347 27.91 -12.06 -16.46
CA PHE A 347 27.90 -11.87 -17.91
C PHE A 347 28.11 -10.42 -18.34
N ILE A 348 27.41 -9.45 -17.72
CA ILE A 348 27.47 -8.06 -18.18
C ILE A 348 28.83 -7.43 -17.85
N ARG A 349 29.38 -7.71 -16.66
CA ARG A 349 30.72 -7.22 -16.27
C ARG A 349 31.88 -7.87 -17.04
N LEU A 350 31.69 -9.08 -17.59
CA LEU A 350 32.77 -9.87 -18.21
C LEU A 350 32.73 -9.87 -19.76
N GLN A 351 31.60 -9.55 -20.40
CA GLN A 351 31.43 -9.61 -21.86
C GLN A 351 30.47 -8.53 -22.42
N TYR A 352 30.59 -7.27 -21.99
CA TYR A 352 29.71 -6.17 -22.42
C TYR A 352 29.68 -5.97 -23.95
N GLU A 353 30.77 -6.25 -24.66
CA GLU A 353 30.85 -6.17 -26.14
C GLU A 353 29.92 -7.17 -26.85
N SER A 354 29.55 -8.28 -26.18
CA SER A 354 28.72 -9.36 -26.73
C SER A 354 27.25 -9.25 -26.35
N LEU A 355 26.91 -8.45 -25.33
CA LEU A 355 25.55 -8.33 -24.80
C LEU A 355 24.58 -7.75 -25.83
N LEU A 356 24.99 -6.69 -26.55
CA LEU A 356 24.10 -5.99 -27.49
C LEU A 356 23.72 -6.80 -28.74
N PRO A 357 24.65 -7.47 -29.46
CA PRO A 357 24.28 -8.36 -30.55
C PRO A 357 23.34 -9.50 -30.11
N MET A 358 23.44 -9.93 -28.84
CA MET A 358 22.62 -11.02 -28.30
C MET A 358 21.20 -10.58 -27.93
N LEU A 359 20.97 -9.31 -27.60
CA LEU A 359 19.62 -8.81 -27.32
C LEU A 359 18.78 -8.59 -28.59
N LYS A 360 19.44 -8.42 -29.75
CA LYS A 360 18.79 -8.08 -31.04
C LYS A 360 17.62 -8.99 -31.43
N PRO A 361 17.70 -10.35 -31.34
CA PRO A 361 16.59 -11.22 -31.74
C PRO A 361 15.32 -11.05 -30.90
N HIS A 362 15.46 -10.85 -29.58
CA HIS A 362 14.30 -10.69 -28.66
C HIS A 362 13.54 -9.39 -28.94
N LEU A 363 14.28 -8.37 -29.35
CA LEU A 363 13.76 -7.04 -29.68
C LEU A 363 12.98 -7.04 -31.01
N ASP A 364 13.16 -8.06 -31.85
CA ASP A 364 12.37 -8.31 -33.06
C ASP A 364 11.24 -9.35 -32.81
N GLY A 365 10.97 -9.71 -31.55
CA GLY A 365 9.96 -10.71 -31.17
C GLY A 365 10.39 -12.18 -31.35
N MET A 366 11.68 -12.43 -31.56
CA MET A 366 12.24 -13.79 -31.72
C MET A 366 13.00 -14.22 -30.46
N LYS A 367 12.84 -15.48 -30.03
CA LYS A 367 13.63 -16.02 -28.90
C LYS A 367 15.13 -15.97 -29.22
N VAL A 368 15.96 -15.56 -28.26
CA VAL A 368 17.42 -15.48 -28.45
C VAL A 368 18.04 -16.87 -28.45
N SER A 369 17.50 -17.74 -27.61
CA SER A 369 17.87 -19.14 -27.67
C SER A 369 17.27 -19.85 -28.88
N LYS A 370 17.94 -20.92 -29.28
CA LYS A 370 17.43 -21.86 -30.28
C LYS A 370 16.71 -23.04 -29.61
N SER A 371 15.89 -23.76 -30.38
CA SER A 371 15.10 -24.89 -29.87
C SER A 371 15.98 -25.96 -29.20
N SER A 372 15.41 -26.64 -28.19
CA SER A 372 16.08 -27.73 -27.47
C SER A 372 16.51 -28.88 -28.40
N GLU A 373 15.73 -29.14 -29.45
CA GLU A 373 16.01 -30.17 -30.47
C GLU A 373 17.33 -29.90 -31.22
N SER A 374 17.78 -28.65 -31.29
CA SER A 374 19.03 -28.26 -31.96
C SER A 374 20.25 -28.17 -31.03
N ILE A 375 20.12 -28.41 -29.72
CA ILE A 375 21.22 -28.22 -28.76
C ILE A 375 22.37 -29.20 -29.03
N GLN A 376 22.07 -30.48 -29.30
CA GLN A 376 23.08 -31.49 -29.59
C GLN A 376 23.90 -31.12 -30.85
N ASP A 377 23.23 -30.82 -31.97
CA ASP A 377 23.91 -30.46 -33.23
C ASP A 377 24.80 -29.21 -33.10
N ARG A 378 24.42 -28.25 -32.25
CA ARG A 378 25.24 -27.06 -32.00
C ARG A 378 26.43 -27.35 -31.11
N LEU A 379 26.26 -28.19 -30.09
CA LEU A 379 27.38 -28.66 -29.27
C LEU A 379 28.36 -29.46 -30.13
N ASP A 380 27.88 -30.38 -30.96
CA ASP A 380 28.72 -31.20 -31.84
C ASP A 380 29.53 -30.33 -32.80
N ARG A 381 28.92 -29.30 -33.41
CA ARG A 381 29.64 -28.30 -34.24
C ARG A 381 30.68 -27.49 -33.46
N ALA A 382 30.40 -27.18 -32.19
CA ALA A 382 31.37 -26.49 -31.34
C ALA A 382 32.58 -27.38 -31.01
N LEU A 383 32.35 -28.69 -30.85
CA LEU A 383 33.38 -29.68 -30.52
C LEU A 383 34.16 -30.20 -31.73
N GLN A 384 33.59 -30.14 -32.95
CA GLN A 384 34.26 -30.55 -34.20
C GLN A 384 35.55 -29.79 -34.49
N LYS A 385 35.71 -28.59 -33.93
CA LYS A 385 36.88 -27.72 -34.13
C LYS A 385 38.00 -27.96 -33.11
N CYS A 386 37.87 -28.99 -32.27
CA CYS A 386 38.79 -29.27 -31.17
C CYS A 386 39.48 -30.62 -31.39
N ASP A 387 40.80 -30.63 -31.29
CA ASP A 387 41.63 -31.80 -31.59
C ASP A 387 41.94 -32.62 -30.33
N SER A 388 42.06 -31.94 -29.17
CA SER A 388 42.34 -32.60 -27.88
C SER A 388 41.13 -32.71 -26.95
N LEU A 389 41.20 -33.64 -25.97
CA LEU A 389 40.16 -33.79 -24.95
C LEU A 389 40.03 -32.53 -24.05
N GLU A 390 41.14 -31.85 -23.77
CA GLU A 390 41.16 -30.62 -22.97
C GLU A 390 40.57 -29.42 -23.75
N GLU A 391 40.80 -29.32 -25.06
CA GLU A 391 40.11 -28.33 -25.91
C GLU A 391 38.60 -28.58 -25.95
N LYS A 392 38.19 -29.85 -26.07
CA LYS A 392 36.77 -30.24 -26.03
C LYS A 392 36.14 -29.91 -24.67
N ARG A 393 36.86 -30.08 -23.56
CA ARG A 393 36.43 -29.66 -22.22
C ARG A 393 36.16 -28.15 -22.16
N LYS A 394 37.11 -27.33 -22.62
CA LYS A 394 36.96 -25.87 -22.63
C LYS A 394 35.80 -25.42 -23.52
N ALA A 395 35.69 -25.99 -24.73
CA ALA A 395 34.62 -25.68 -25.66
C ALA A 395 33.24 -26.08 -25.12
N LEU A 396 33.12 -27.25 -24.49
CA LEU A 396 31.87 -27.72 -23.88
C LEU A 396 31.42 -26.82 -22.73
N ASN A 397 32.32 -26.41 -21.84
CA ASN A 397 31.96 -25.52 -20.72
C ASN A 397 31.62 -24.11 -21.21
N ALA A 398 32.34 -23.58 -22.21
CA ALA A 398 32.00 -22.31 -22.84
C ALA A 398 30.62 -22.35 -23.52
N PHE A 399 30.30 -23.46 -24.21
CA PHE A 399 28.98 -23.67 -24.80
C PHE A 399 27.89 -23.75 -23.73
N LYS A 400 28.09 -24.59 -22.71
CA LYS A 400 27.16 -24.73 -21.57
C LYS A 400 26.81 -23.37 -20.97
N ASP A 401 27.82 -22.59 -20.59
CA ASP A 401 27.61 -21.32 -19.91
C ASP A 401 26.86 -20.31 -20.79
N ARG A 402 27.21 -20.26 -22.08
CA ARG A 402 26.51 -19.42 -23.06
C ARG A 402 25.04 -19.81 -23.19
N GLU A 403 24.74 -21.10 -23.25
CA GLU A 403 23.37 -21.57 -23.39
C GLU A 403 22.53 -21.37 -22.12
N ILE A 404 23.12 -21.55 -20.93
CA ILE A 404 22.46 -21.19 -19.66
C ILE A 404 22.05 -19.72 -19.70
N PHE A 405 22.96 -18.82 -20.06
CA PHE A 405 22.68 -17.39 -20.17
C PHE A 405 21.55 -17.08 -21.16
N LEU A 406 21.56 -17.69 -22.34
CA LEU A 406 20.52 -17.49 -23.35
C LEU A 406 19.15 -17.99 -22.88
N ILE A 407 19.12 -19.12 -22.16
CA ILE A 407 17.89 -19.66 -21.57
C ILE A 407 17.35 -18.74 -20.48
N ASP A 408 18.24 -18.26 -19.62
CA ASP A 408 17.91 -17.36 -18.52
C ASP A 408 17.40 -16.00 -19.02
N LEU A 409 18.03 -15.47 -20.07
CA LEU A 409 17.68 -14.20 -20.71
C LEU A 409 16.28 -14.23 -21.32
N ASP A 410 15.95 -15.27 -22.08
CA ASP A 410 14.61 -15.43 -22.65
C ASP A 410 13.55 -15.43 -21.55
N HIS A 411 13.76 -16.16 -20.45
CA HIS A 411 12.76 -16.25 -19.37
C HIS A 411 12.60 -14.93 -18.59
N ILE A 412 13.62 -14.08 -18.54
CA ILE A 412 13.54 -12.76 -17.91
C ILE A 412 12.79 -11.77 -18.79
N LEU A 413 13.11 -11.76 -20.08
CA LEU A 413 12.55 -10.82 -21.04
C LEU A 413 11.18 -11.27 -21.58
N ASP A 414 10.80 -12.54 -21.39
CA ASP A 414 9.46 -13.08 -21.63
C ASP A 414 8.86 -13.62 -20.32
N PRO A 415 8.22 -12.75 -19.52
CA PRO A 415 7.59 -13.15 -18.25
C PRO A 415 6.43 -14.13 -18.41
N GLU A 416 5.86 -14.26 -19.63
CA GLU A 416 4.81 -15.25 -19.91
C GLU A 416 5.37 -16.65 -20.13
N SER A 417 6.67 -16.76 -20.42
CA SER A 417 7.33 -18.05 -20.43
C SER A 417 7.31 -18.65 -19.01
N GLY A 418 6.37 -19.55 -18.76
CA GLY A 418 6.21 -20.18 -17.45
C GLY A 418 7.45 -21.00 -17.04
N PHE A 419 7.58 -21.26 -15.73
CA PHE A 419 8.68 -22.05 -15.15
C PHE A 419 8.94 -23.38 -15.89
N MET A 420 7.90 -24.06 -16.34
CA MET A 420 8.02 -25.35 -17.03
C MET A 420 8.80 -25.23 -18.35
N ALA A 421 8.67 -24.10 -19.06
CA ALA A 421 9.42 -23.84 -20.28
C ALA A 421 10.92 -23.66 -19.98
N LEU A 422 11.24 -22.90 -18.92
CA LEU A 422 12.61 -22.75 -18.43
C LEU A 422 13.22 -24.11 -18.04
N SER A 423 12.51 -24.88 -17.22
CA SER A 423 12.98 -26.18 -16.73
C SER A 423 13.24 -27.18 -17.84
N ARG A 424 12.34 -27.30 -18.81
CA ARG A 424 12.51 -28.20 -19.95
C ARG A 424 13.80 -27.88 -20.72
N ARG A 425 14.09 -26.60 -20.93
CA ARG A 425 15.26 -26.15 -21.69
C ARG A 425 16.56 -26.35 -20.92
N LEU A 426 16.60 -26.00 -19.63
CA LEU A 426 17.76 -26.26 -18.77
C LEU A 426 18.02 -27.76 -18.61
N THR A 427 16.97 -28.57 -18.44
CA THR A 427 17.08 -30.04 -18.37
C THR A 427 17.63 -30.62 -19.67
N GLY A 428 17.11 -30.20 -20.84
CA GLY A 428 17.64 -30.65 -22.13
C GLY A 428 19.11 -30.29 -22.34
N LEU A 429 19.53 -29.10 -21.90
CA LEU A 429 20.94 -28.70 -21.90
C LEU A 429 21.78 -29.60 -20.97
N ALA A 430 21.32 -29.82 -19.73
CA ALA A 430 22.00 -30.66 -18.74
C ALA A 430 22.22 -32.09 -19.24
N GLU A 431 21.18 -32.71 -19.79
CA GLU A 431 21.28 -34.05 -20.38
C GLU A 431 22.29 -34.10 -21.52
N THR A 432 22.24 -33.11 -22.43
CA THR A 432 23.14 -33.04 -23.57
C THR A 432 24.60 -32.91 -23.14
N ILE A 433 24.87 -32.06 -22.15
CA ILE A 433 26.22 -31.87 -21.60
C ILE A 433 26.72 -33.13 -20.90
N VAL A 434 25.89 -33.75 -20.04
CA VAL A 434 26.26 -34.97 -19.30
C VAL A 434 26.52 -36.12 -20.27
N ARG A 435 25.60 -36.38 -21.21
CA ARG A 435 25.72 -37.44 -22.21
C ARG A 435 26.98 -37.28 -23.07
N THR A 436 27.23 -36.07 -23.55
CA THR A 436 28.40 -35.79 -24.40
C THR A 436 29.71 -35.92 -23.61
N SER A 437 29.76 -35.41 -22.38
CA SER A 437 30.95 -35.52 -21.52
C SER A 437 31.29 -36.98 -21.22
N VAL A 438 30.30 -37.79 -20.82
CA VAL A 438 30.50 -39.21 -20.53
C VAL A 438 30.95 -39.97 -21.77
N SER A 439 30.39 -39.69 -22.94
CA SER A 439 30.80 -40.31 -24.20
C SER A 439 32.25 -39.97 -24.60
N LEU A 440 32.69 -38.72 -24.40
CA LEU A 440 34.06 -38.31 -24.69
C LEU A 440 35.06 -38.98 -23.76
N ILE A 441 34.80 -38.96 -22.46
CA ILE A 441 35.70 -39.54 -21.44
C ILE A 441 35.73 -41.06 -21.55
N TYR A 442 34.59 -41.70 -21.81
CA TYR A 442 34.56 -43.15 -22.01
C TYR A 442 35.44 -43.57 -23.19
N ARG A 443 35.41 -42.83 -24.32
CA ARG A 443 36.30 -43.10 -25.46
C ARG A 443 37.78 -42.94 -25.12
N ASP A 444 38.14 -41.86 -24.42
CA ASP A 444 39.52 -41.65 -23.94
C ASP A 444 40.01 -42.79 -23.05
N LEU A 445 39.18 -43.21 -22.08
CA LEU A 445 39.51 -44.31 -21.18
C LEU A 445 39.59 -45.66 -21.92
N VAL A 446 38.74 -45.89 -22.92
CA VAL A 446 38.84 -47.09 -23.78
C VAL A 446 40.12 -47.09 -24.60
N GLU A 447 40.56 -45.95 -25.14
CA GLU A 447 41.84 -45.84 -25.85
C GLU A 447 43.03 -46.14 -24.92
N ARG A 448 42.96 -45.69 -23.66
CA ARG A 448 44.04 -45.87 -22.67
C ARG A 448 44.09 -47.26 -22.04
N PHE A 449 42.94 -47.87 -21.75
CA PHE A 449 42.85 -49.09 -20.93
C PHE A 449 42.19 -50.28 -21.63
N GLY A 450 41.61 -50.07 -22.82
CA GLY A 450 40.81 -51.06 -23.55
C GLY A 450 39.33 -51.07 -23.12
N ARG A 451 38.49 -51.74 -23.90
CA ARG A 451 37.05 -51.86 -23.60
C ARG A 451 36.80 -52.72 -22.35
N PRO A 452 35.95 -52.28 -21.40
CA PRO A 452 35.49 -53.09 -20.28
C PRO A 452 34.78 -54.37 -20.74
N LYS A 453 35.24 -55.54 -20.27
CA LYS A 453 34.62 -56.83 -20.53
C LYS A 453 34.19 -57.50 -19.22
N SER A 454 33.10 -58.24 -19.26
CA SER A 454 32.65 -59.09 -18.16
C SER A 454 33.62 -60.27 -17.98
N VAL A 455 33.50 -61.03 -16.89
CA VAL A 455 34.22 -62.31 -16.72
C VAL A 455 33.97 -63.27 -17.90
N ALA A 456 32.76 -63.26 -18.48
CA ALA A 456 32.39 -64.04 -19.67
C ALA A 456 32.88 -63.45 -21.02
N GLY A 457 33.67 -62.37 -21.01
CA GLY A 457 34.20 -61.73 -22.23
C GLY A 457 33.23 -60.85 -23.01
N LEU A 458 32.00 -60.63 -22.51
CA LEU A 458 31.00 -59.73 -23.10
C LEU A 458 31.32 -58.26 -22.78
N GLU A 459 30.98 -57.34 -23.67
CA GLU A 459 31.19 -55.90 -23.43
C GLU A 459 30.26 -55.40 -22.31
N VAL A 460 30.82 -54.69 -21.34
CA VAL A 460 30.07 -54.17 -20.19
C VAL A 460 29.36 -52.88 -20.57
N ARG A 461 28.04 -52.88 -20.38
CA ARG A 461 27.18 -51.72 -20.63
C ARG A 461 27.16 -50.80 -19.41
N HIS A 462 26.90 -49.52 -19.62
CA HIS A 462 26.75 -48.54 -18.54
C HIS A 462 25.63 -47.57 -18.83
N ALA A 463 25.01 -47.02 -17.79
CA ALA A 463 23.98 -45.99 -17.89
C ALA A 463 24.24 -44.90 -16.84
N VAL A 464 23.93 -43.67 -17.23
CA VAL A 464 23.93 -42.50 -16.37
C VAL A 464 22.48 -42.15 -16.08
N LEU A 465 22.13 -42.14 -14.80
CA LEU A 465 20.79 -41.94 -14.30
C LEU A 465 20.70 -40.55 -13.68
N GLY A 466 19.73 -39.76 -14.10
CA GLY A 466 19.39 -38.48 -13.48
C GLY A 466 18.40 -38.70 -12.34
N LEU A 467 18.67 -38.11 -11.18
CA LEU A 467 17.76 -38.07 -10.03
C LEU A 467 17.34 -36.61 -9.73
N GLY A 468 16.63 -36.40 -8.64
CA GLY A 468 16.37 -35.06 -8.11
C GLY A 468 15.66 -34.15 -9.11
N LYS A 469 16.19 -32.94 -9.34
CA LYS A 469 15.56 -31.97 -10.26
C LYS A 469 15.84 -32.30 -11.72
N LEU A 470 16.99 -32.91 -12.04
CA LEU A 470 17.29 -33.37 -13.40
C LEU A 470 16.31 -34.47 -13.81
N GLY A 471 16.18 -35.50 -12.97
CA GLY A 471 15.28 -36.62 -13.19
C GLY A 471 13.81 -36.19 -13.33
N GLY A 472 13.35 -35.28 -12.48
CA GLY A 472 12.00 -34.71 -12.56
C GLY A 472 11.78 -33.59 -13.58
N ALA A 473 12.75 -33.31 -14.46
CA ALA A 473 12.72 -32.23 -15.45
C ALA A 473 12.32 -30.85 -14.88
N ALA A 474 12.86 -30.52 -13.70
CA ALA A 474 12.50 -29.36 -12.89
C ALA A 474 13.72 -28.49 -12.53
N LEU A 475 14.73 -28.43 -13.42
CA LEU A 475 15.88 -27.55 -13.25
C LEU A 475 15.44 -26.06 -13.30
N GLY A 476 16.12 -25.23 -12.54
CA GLY A 476 15.99 -23.77 -12.57
C GLY A 476 17.35 -23.11 -12.37
N TYR A 477 17.39 -21.77 -12.40
CA TYR A 477 18.60 -20.91 -12.37
C TYR A 477 19.77 -21.39 -11.49
N ALA A 478 19.50 -21.90 -10.29
CA ALA A 478 20.53 -22.36 -9.35
C ALA A 478 20.31 -23.82 -8.94
N SER A 479 20.46 -24.73 -9.92
CA SER A 479 20.24 -26.16 -9.70
C SER A 479 21.50 -27.00 -9.89
N ASP A 480 21.82 -27.76 -8.85
CA ASP A 480 22.67 -28.95 -8.94
C ASP A 480 22.08 -30.01 -9.88
N ILE A 481 22.96 -30.88 -10.38
CA ILE A 481 22.64 -32.02 -11.24
C ILE A 481 22.90 -33.29 -10.45
N GLU A 482 21.84 -33.93 -9.97
CA GLU A 482 21.93 -35.19 -9.24
C GLU A 482 22.08 -36.38 -10.20
N LEU A 483 23.19 -37.12 -10.10
CA LEU A 483 23.51 -38.25 -10.99
C LEU A 483 23.88 -39.54 -10.24
N LEU A 484 23.62 -40.68 -10.88
CA LEU A 484 24.07 -42.01 -10.49
C LEU A 484 24.56 -42.77 -11.74
N LEU A 485 25.76 -43.34 -11.69
CA LEU A 485 26.28 -44.18 -12.77
C LEU A 485 26.22 -45.65 -12.38
N VAL A 486 25.63 -46.48 -13.25
CA VAL A 486 25.52 -47.93 -13.06
C VAL A 486 26.12 -48.66 -14.27
N TYR A 487 26.88 -49.74 -14.02
CA TYR A 487 27.43 -50.62 -15.07
C TYR A 487 26.98 -52.07 -14.91
N SER A 488 26.92 -52.83 -16.00
CA SER A 488 26.20 -54.11 -16.05
C SER A 488 26.90 -55.24 -15.28
N ASP A 489 28.23 -55.38 -15.41
CA ASP A 489 28.96 -56.56 -14.93
C ASP A 489 30.38 -56.24 -14.44
N ASN A 490 30.82 -57.02 -13.45
CA ASN A 490 32.21 -57.02 -13.00
C ASN A 490 33.13 -57.72 -14.01
N GLY A 491 34.41 -57.38 -14.03
CA GLY A 491 35.39 -57.91 -14.97
C GLY A 491 36.57 -56.96 -15.15
N LYS A 492 37.24 -57.02 -16.29
CA LYS A 492 38.46 -56.26 -16.60
C LYS A 492 38.44 -55.67 -18.00
N THR A 493 39.23 -54.63 -18.23
CA THR A 493 39.39 -54.04 -19.57
C THR A 493 40.31 -54.88 -20.46
N GLY A 494 40.03 -54.92 -21.76
CA GLY A 494 40.74 -55.80 -22.70
C GLY A 494 42.08 -55.30 -23.25
N GLY A 495 42.70 -54.26 -22.67
CA GLY A 495 43.92 -53.61 -23.16
C GLY A 495 45.20 -54.01 -22.43
N SER A 496 46.36 -53.53 -22.90
CA SER A 496 47.69 -53.80 -22.30
C SER A 496 47.86 -53.19 -20.89
N GLY A 497 47.09 -52.13 -20.58
CA GLY A 497 46.94 -51.55 -19.25
C GLY A 497 45.67 -51.99 -18.53
N SER A 498 45.30 -53.27 -18.62
CA SER A 498 44.04 -53.81 -18.07
C SER A 498 43.78 -53.40 -16.61
N ILE A 499 42.61 -52.82 -16.34
CA ILE A 499 42.13 -52.48 -15.00
C ILE A 499 40.79 -53.14 -14.71
N ASP A 500 40.43 -53.26 -13.44
CA ASP A 500 39.11 -53.75 -13.04
C ASP A 500 38.01 -52.79 -13.49
N ASN A 501 36.85 -53.32 -13.90
CA ASN A 501 35.72 -52.50 -14.36
C ASN A 501 35.28 -51.48 -13.30
N ALA A 502 35.31 -51.85 -12.01
CA ALA A 502 35.03 -50.93 -10.91
C ALA A 502 35.96 -49.71 -10.92
N VAL A 503 37.25 -49.94 -11.15
CA VAL A 503 38.26 -48.87 -11.26
C VAL A 503 38.06 -48.04 -12.53
N PHE A 504 37.72 -48.69 -13.65
CA PHE A 504 37.43 -48.01 -14.92
C PHE A 504 36.25 -47.04 -14.79
N PHE A 505 35.12 -47.49 -14.24
CA PHE A 505 33.93 -46.67 -14.10
C PHE A 505 34.06 -45.62 -12.99
N ASP A 506 34.82 -45.88 -11.92
CA ASP A 506 35.17 -44.86 -10.92
C ASP A 506 36.04 -43.76 -11.54
N LYS A 507 36.98 -44.11 -12.43
CA LYS A 507 37.76 -43.13 -13.21
C LYS A 507 36.86 -42.33 -14.14
N LEU A 508 35.93 -42.96 -14.85
CA LEU A 508 34.96 -42.27 -15.71
C LEU A 508 34.18 -41.20 -14.94
N VAL A 509 33.65 -41.54 -13.76
CA VAL A 509 32.91 -40.58 -12.93
C VAL A 509 33.83 -39.47 -12.41
N ARG A 510 35.05 -39.81 -11.97
CA ARG A 510 36.01 -38.83 -11.44
C ARG A 510 36.49 -37.85 -12.50
N GLU A 511 36.79 -38.32 -13.70
CA GLU A 511 37.17 -37.48 -14.83
C GLU A 511 35.96 -36.63 -15.28
N MET A 512 34.74 -37.16 -15.25
CA MET A 512 33.52 -36.39 -15.54
C MET A 512 33.32 -35.22 -14.55
N LEU A 513 33.57 -35.45 -13.25
CA LEU A 513 33.51 -34.38 -12.24
C LEU A 513 34.50 -33.24 -12.51
N GLY A 514 35.65 -33.53 -13.12
CA GLY A 514 36.63 -32.53 -13.55
C GLY A 514 36.32 -31.92 -14.92
N PHE A 515 35.54 -32.61 -15.75
CA PHE A 515 35.23 -32.19 -17.12
C PHE A 515 34.09 -31.17 -17.19
N ILE A 516 33.09 -31.27 -16.30
CA ILE A 516 31.97 -30.33 -16.23
C ILE A 516 32.24 -29.34 -15.09
N GLU A 517 32.50 -28.09 -15.45
CA GLU A 517 32.89 -27.04 -14.51
C GLU A 517 31.68 -26.22 -14.05
N ALA A 518 31.51 -26.11 -12.74
CA ALA A 518 30.55 -25.20 -12.13
C ALA A 518 31.24 -23.86 -11.80
N LYS A 519 30.75 -22.76 -12.36
CA LYS A 519 31.29 -21.40 -12.08
C LYS A 519 31.05 -20.94 -10.65
N ARG A 520 29.94 -21.37 -10.04
CA ARG A 520 29.55 -21.05 -8.67
C ARG A 520 28.89 -22.24 -8.01
N ASP A 521 28.90 -22.23 -6.69
CA ASP A 521 28.23 -23.24 -5.87
C ASP A 521 26.72 -23.28 -6.17
N GLY A 522 26.19 -24.46 -6.51
CA GLY A 522 24.76 -24.67 -6.73
C GLY A 522 24.27 -24.58 -8.18
N ILE A 523 25.14 -24.27 -9.15
CA ILE A 523 24.77 -24.10 -10.56
C ILE A 523 25.47 -25.16 -11.40
N PHE A 524 24.70 -26.11 -11.95
CA PHE A 524 25.22 -27.18 -12.80
C PHE A 524 26.29 -28.05 -12.12
N ARG A 525 26.40 -27.97 -10.79
CA ARG A 525 27.31 -28.76 -9.99
C ARG A 525 26.79 -30.18 -9.92
N ILE A 526 27.66 -31.14 -10.23
CA ILE A 526 27.30 -32.56 -10.17
C ILE A 526 27.25 -32.99 -8.71
N ASP A 527 26.13 -33.59 -8.32
CA ASP A 527 25.90 -34.16 -7.00
C ASP A 527 25.70 -35.67 -7.11
N LEU A 528 26.57 -36.43 -6.45
CA LEU A 528 26.57 -37.89 -6.44
C LEU A 528 26.15 -38.47 -5.09
N ARG A 529 25.60 -37.65 -4.17
CA ARG A 529 25.28 -38.09 -2.80
C ARG A 529 24.15 -39.10 -2.71
N LEU A 530 23.33 -39.22 -3.75
CA LEU A 530 22.19 -40.16 -3.80
C LEU A 530 22.57 -41.56 -4.31
N ARG A 531 23.87 -41.84 -4.52
CA ARG A 531 24.35 -43.17 -4.89
C ARG A 531 24.32 -44.15 -3.70
N PRO A 532 24.36 -45.47 -3.93
CA PRO A 532 24.45 -46.47 -2.85
C PRO A 532 25.54 -46.12 -1.83
N TYR A 533 25.19 -46.15 -0.54
CA TYR A 533 26.06 -45.79 0.59
C TYR A 533 26.53 -44.32 0.62
N GLY A 534 25.92 -43.45 -0.18
CA GLY A 534 26.22 -42.02 -0.24
C GLY A 534 27.70 -41.74 -0.45
N ASN A 535 28.29 -40.84 0.35
CA ASN A 535 29.70 -40.47 0.24
C ASN A 535 30.69 -41.61 0.54
N ALA A 536 30.27 -42.64 1.28
CA ALA A 536 31.10 -43.78 1.62
C ALA A 536 31.10 -44.87 0.53
N GLY A 537 30.18 -44.80 -0.44
CA GLY A 537 30.07 -45.75 -1.53
C GLY A 537 30.94 -45.42 -2.75
N PRO A 538 31.11 -46.39 -3.67
CA PRO A 538 31.86 -46.22 -4.91
C PRO A 538 31.25 -45.10 -5.77
N LEU A 539 32.04 -44.48 -6.65
CA LEU A 539 31.55 -43.40 -7.51
C LEU A 539 30.63 -43.96 -8.61
N ALA A 540 30.90 -45.18 -9.07
CA ALA A 540 30.04 -45.95 -9.96
C ALA A 540 29.61 -47.27 -9.31
N SER A 541 28.34 -47.65 -9.47
CA SER A 541 27.81 -48.91 -8.90
C SER A 541 27.73 -50.00 -9.97
N SER A 542 28.09 -51.24 -9.63
CA SER A 542 27.68 -52.37 -10.46
C SER A 542 26.16 -52.59 -10.35
N LEU A 543 25.56 -53.24 -11.36
CA LEU A 543 24.15 -53.65 -11.33
C LEU A 543 23.86 -54.52 -10.11
N GLU A 544 24.76 -55.46 -9.81
CA GLU A 544 24.65 -56.34 -8.64
C GLU A 544 24.58 -55.52 -7.34
N ASN A 545 25.49 -54.56 -7.15
CA ASN A 545 25.49 -53.71 -5.96
C ASN A 545 24.26 -52.78 -5.90
N PHE A 546 23.82 -52.27 -7.05
CA PHE A 546 22.61 -51.45 -7.14
C PHE A 546 21.37 -52.25 -6.70
N CYS A 547 21.20 -53.47 -7.22
CA CYS A 547 20.10 -54.36 -6.84
C CYS A 547 20.20 -54.82 -5.39
N ARG A 548 21.41 -55.10 -4.88
CA ARG A 548 21.61 -55.49 -3.48
C ARG A 548 21.25 -54.37 -2.50
N TYR A 549 21.59 -53.13 -2.84
CA TYR A 549 21.36 -51.99 -1.94
C TYR A 549 19.90 -51.53 -1.94
N TYR A 550 19.26 -51.41 -3.11
CA TYR A 550 17.88 -50.92 -3.25
C TYR A 550 16.82 -52.03 -3.33
N GLY A 551 17.22 -53.29 -3.40
CA GLY A 551 16.31 -54.44 -3.39
C GLY A 551 15.46 -54.51 -2.12
N SER A 552 14.50 -55.44 -2.08
CA SER A 552 13.56 -55.59 -0.95
C SER A 552 14.26 -55.86 0.40
N GLU A 553 15.38 -56.59 0.39
CA GLU A 553 16.20 -56.88 1.58
C GLU A 553 17.44 -55.95 1.71
N GLY A 554 17.51 -54.92 0.87
CA GLY A 554 18.64 -53.99 0.82
C GLY A 554 18.62 -52.96 1.95
N SER A 555 19.80 -52.44 2.30
CA SER A 555 20.01 -51.50 3.41
C SER A 555 19.62 -50.05 3.11
N SER A 556 18.97 -49.76 1.97
CA SER A 556 18.60 -48.39 1.61
C SER A 556 17.46 -47.84 2.47
N HIS A 557 17.60 -46.61 2.94
CA HIS A 557 16.59 -45.90 3.71
C HIS A 557 15.37 -45.48 2.86
N SER A 558 14.23 -45.23 3.50
CA SER A 558 12.98 -44.85 2.80
C SER A 558 13.11 -43.57 2.00
N TYR A 559 13.89 -42.59 2.47
CA TYR A 559 14.13 -41.36 1.71
C TYR A 559 15.01 -41.57 0.48
N GLU A 560 15.88 -42.58 0.48
CA GLU A 560 16.68 -42.95 -0.69
C GLU A 560 15.79 -43.64 -1.74
N ARG A 561 14.91 -44.55 -1.30
CA ARG A 561 13.87 -45.15 -2.16
C ARG A 561 12.92 -44.09 -2.74
N LEU A 562 12.52 -43.10 -1.95
CA LEU A 562 11.70 -41.99 -2.43
C LEU A 562 12.43 -41.14 -3.49
N ALA A 563 13.74 -40.95 -3.35
CA ALA A 563 14.54 -40.26 -4.37
C ALA A 563 14.57 -41.01 -5.72
N LEU A 564 14.45 -42.35 -5.69
CA LEU A 564 14.38 -43.18 -6.90
C LEU A 564 13.11 -42.94 -7.72
N VAL A 565 12.03 -42.37 -7.15
CA VAL A 565 10.82 -42.03 -7.93
C VAL A 565 11.15 -41.14 -9.13
N ARG A 566 12.17 -40.28 -9.01
CA ARG A 566 12.63 -39.39 -10.09
C ARG A 566 13.79 -39.95 -10.92
N LEU A 567 14.30 -41.14 -10.59
CA LEU A 567 15.43 -41.74 -11.29
C LEU A 567 15.02 -42.04 -12.73
N ARG A 568 15.79 -41.61 -13.73
CA ARG A 568 15.62 -42.01 -15.14
C ARG A 568 16.95 -41.95 -15.89
N ALA A 569 17.07 -42.70 -16.98
CA ALA A 569 18.25 -42.68 -17.83
C ALA A 569 18.38 -41.35 -18.58
N VAL A 570 19.56 -40.74 -18.52
CA VAL A 570 19.92 -39.49 -19.20
C VAL A 570 21.12 -39.63 -20.14
N GLY A 571 21.89 -40.72 -20.02
CA GLY A 571 23.04 -41.02 -20.87
C GLY A 571 23.51 -42.48 -20.74
N GLY A 572 24.48 -42.88 -21.58
CA GLY A 572 24.97 -44.25 -21.68
C GLY A 572 24.14 -45.14 -22.61
N ASP A 573 24.14 -46.45 -22.35
CA ASP A 573 23.42 -47.46 -23.13
C ASP A 573 21.90 -47.39 -22.88
N ARG A 574 21.13 -47.23 -23.96
CA ARG A 574 19.68 -46.99 -23.89
C ARG A 574 18.91 -48.19 -23.37
N GLU A 575 19.25 -49.40 -23.81
CA GLU A 575 18.54 -50.62 -23.39
C GLU A 575 18.82 -50.94 -21.92
N PHE A 576 20.07 -50.76 -21.49
CA PHE A 576 20.47 -50.96 -20.11
C PHE A 576 19.86 -49.90 -19.19
N GLY A 577 19.79 -48.64 -19.63
CA GLY A 577 19.06 -47.58 -18.93
C GLY A 577 17.58 -47.94 -18.72
N ALA A 578 16.89 -48.37 -19.77
CA ALA A 578 15.49 -48.81 -19.68
C ALA A 578 15.32 -50.04 -18.76
N ARG A 579 16.29 -50.94 -18.71
CA ARG A 579 16.31 -52.06 -17.76
C ARG A 579 16.41 -51.56 -16.31
N LEU A 580 17.26 -50.58 -16.03
CA LEU A 580 17.42 -49.99 -14.70
C LEU A 580 16.15 -49.23 -14.25
N GLU A 581 15.44 -48.58 -15.16
CA GLU A 581 14.15 -47.95 -14.86
C GLU A 581 13.07 -48.98 -14.50
N ARG A 582 13.03 -50.13 -15.19
CA ARG A 582 12.13 -51.24 -14.80
C ARG A 582 12.49 -51.82 -13.43
N LEU A 583 13.78 -52.01 -13.16
CA LEU A 583 14.25 -52.47 -11.84
C LEU A 583 13.92 -51.48 -10.74
N ARG A 584 14.09 -50.17 -10.99
CA ARG A 584 13.61 -49.10 -10.11
C ARG A 584 12.13 -49.27 -9.83
N ASP A 585 11.31 -49.51 -10.86
CA ASP A 585 9.87 -49.67 -10.67
C ASP A 585 9.51 -50.86 -9.79
N GLU A 586 10.20 -51.99 -9.98
CA GLU A 586 10.06 -53.20 -9.17
C GLU A 586 10.53 -53.00 -7.72
N MET A 587 11.51 -52.13 -7.47
CA MET A 587 12.01 -51.83 -6.12
C MET A 587 11.15 -50.79 -5.39
N VAL A 588 10.64 -49.80 -6.11
CA VAL A 588 9.94 -48.64 -5.54
C VAL A 588 8.45 -48.89 -5.39
N TYR A 589 7.78 -49.41 -6.43
CA TYR A 589 6.32 -49.52 -6.47
C TYR A 589 5.84 -50.92 -6.03
N THR A 590 6.25 -51.33 -4.83
CA THR A 590 5.80 -52.55 -4.15
C THR A 590 5.04 -52.22 -2.86
N PHE A 591 4.24 -53.16 -2.38
CA PHE A 591 3.48 -52.97 -1.14
C PHE A 591 4.45 -52.81 0.06
N GLN A 592 4.29 -51.74 0.84
CA GLN A 592 5.11 -51.41 2.02
C GLN A 592 6.60 -51.09 1.76
N SER A 593 6.97 -50.54 0.61
CA SER A 593 8.36 -50.15 0.31
C SER A 593 8.91 -48.95 1.09
N LEU A 594 8.07 -48.24 1.86
CA LEU A 594 8.45 -47.03 2.62
C LEU A 594 8.02 -47.11 4.09
N ASP A 595 8.92 -46.72 4.98
CA ASP A 595 8.61 -46.37 6.37
C ASP A 595 8.29 -44.87 6.47
N LEU A 596 7.02 -44.55 6.72
CA LEU A 596 6.57 -43.16 6.85
C LEU A 596 7.14 -42.47 8.10
N SER A 597 7.43 -43.22 9.17
CA SER A 597 7.98 -42.65 10.40
C SER A 597 9.39 -42.12 10.17
N GLU A 598 10.20 -42.86 9.41
CA GLU A 598 11.53 -42.45 8.98
C GLU A 598 11.49 -41.15 8.15
N LEU A 599 10.53 -41.05 7.21
CA LEU A 599 10.34 -39.85 6.39
C LEU A 599 9.91 -38.64 7.22
N GLN A 600 9.02 -38.84 8.20
CA GLN A 600 8.59 -37.79 9.13
C GLN A 600 9.75 -37.27 9.97
N ASP A 601 10.60 -38.15 10.52
CA ASP A 601 11.76 -37.76 11.32
C ASP A 601 12.81 -37.02 10.50
N LEU A 602 13.06 -37.47 9.27
CA LEU A 602 13.89 -36.74 8.32
C LEU A 602 13.30 -35.34 8.05
N ARG A 603 11.98 -35.24 7.86
CA ARG A 603 11.33 -33.97 7.58
C ARG A 603 11.42 -32.99 8.75
N ARG A 604 11.26 -33.47 9.99
CA ARG A 604 11.47 -32.70 11.23
C ARG A 604 12.92 -32.22 11.35
N LYS A 605 13.89 -33.07 11.02
CA LYS A 605 15.32 -32.69 10.98
C LYS A 605 15.57 -31.57 9.96
N GLN A 606 15.07 -31.73 8.73
CA GLN A 606 15.21 -30.72 7.67
C GLN A 606 14.59 -29.37 8.06
N TYR A 607 13.42 -29.37 8.71
CA TYR A 607 12.80 -28.13 9.20
C TYR A 607 13.68 -27.42 10.23
N ARG A 608 14.17 -28.14 11.24
CA ARG A 608 15.04 -27.58 12.29
C ARG A 608 16.33 -26.99 11.71
N GLU A 609 16.97 -27.68 10.77
CA GLU A 609 18.26 -27.27 10.21
C GLU A 609 18.14 -26.17 9.14
N LYS A 610 17.05 -26.17 8.35
CA LYS A 610 16.95 -25.34 7.13
C LYS A 610 15.87 -24.27 7.15
N ALA A 611 14.96 -24.31 8.12
CA ALA A 611 13.87 -23.34 8.27
C ALA A 611 13.62 -22.92 9.74
N GLY A 612 14.45 -23.37 10.69
CA GLY A 612 14.36 -22.96 12.09
C GLY A 612 14.65 -21.47 12.27
N GLY A 613 14.00 -20.83 13.26
CA GLY A 613 14.28 -19.44 13.65
C GLY A 613 13.22 -18.38 13.30
N GLY A 614 11.95 -18.77 13.07
CA GLY A 614 10.83 -17.83 12.92
C GLY A 614 10.68 -17.16 11.55
N ARG A 615 11.65 -17.33 10.65
CA ARG A 615 11.58 -16.86 9.25
C ARG A 615 10.94 -17.93 8.36
N LEU A 616 10.14 -17.48 7.38
CA LEU A 616 9.50 -18.37 6.41
C LEU A 616 10.48 -18.76 5.30
N ASN A 617 10.53 -20.06 4.96
CA ASN A 617 11.38 -20.62 3.91
C ASN A 617 10.51 -21.25 2.83
N ALA A 618 10.65 -20.83 1.57
CA ALA A 618 9.78 -21.27 0.48
C ALA A 618 9.93 -22.75 0.09
N LYS A 619 10.93 -23.46 0.64
CA LYS A 619 11.17 -24.88 0.38
C LYS A 619 10.91 -25.77 1.60
N PHE A 620 11.38 -25.37 2.78
CA PHE A 620 11.43 -26.24 3.96
C PHE A 620 10.48 -25.83 5.09
N SER A 621 9.76 -24.71 5.00
CA SER A 621 8.70 -24.39 5.98
C SER A 621 7.48 -25.32 5.82
N PRO A 622 6.59 -25.39 6.82
CA PRO A 622 5.40 -26.23 6.74
C PRO A 622 4.44 -25.72 5.65
N GLY A 623 4.00 -26.59 4.74
CA GLY A 623 3.25 -26.24 3.53
C GLY A 623 4.09 -25.75 2.36
N ALA A 624 5.41 -25.74 2.48
CA ALA A 624 6.30 -25.31 1.41
C ALA A 624 6.59 -26.47 0.43
N LEU A 625 7.46 -26.22 -0.56
CA LEU A 625 7.67 -27.13 -1.69
C LEU A 625 7.98 -28.58 -1.29
N VAL A 626 8.77 -28.81 -0.24
CA VAL A 626 9.15 -30.18 0.17
C VAL A 626 7.95 -31.00 0.64
N ASP A 627 7.00 -30.39 1.37
CA ASP A 627 5.82 -31.11 1.85
C ASP A 627 4.96 -31.58 0.68
N LEU A 628 4.83 -30.72 -0.34
CA LEU A 628 4.13 -31.05 -1.58
C LEU A 628 4.85 -32.16 -2.37
N GLU A 629 6.17 -32.02 -2.59
CA GLU A 629 6.95 -33.01 -3.33
C GLU A 629 6.94 -34.38 -2.65
N TYR A 630 7.14 -34.42 -1.33
CA TYR A 630 7.13 -35.67 -0.58
C TYR A 630 5.74 -36.30 -0.58
N GLY A 631 4.68 -35.53 -0.34
CA GLY A 631 3.32 -36.05 -0.33
C GLY A 631 2.94 -36.69 -1.67
N ILE A 632 3.23 -36.03 -2.79
CA ILE A 632 2.96 -36.59 -4.12
C ILE A 632 3.79 -37.86 -4.36
N GLN A 633 5.08 -37.85 -4.05
CA GLN A 633 5.94 -39.02 -4.24
C GLN A 633 5.52 -40.20 -3.37
N ILE A 634 5.10 -39.96 -2.12
CA ILE A 634 4.58 -41.02 -1.23
C ILE A 634 3.30 -41.61 -1.84
N LEU A 635 2.40 -40.81 -2.39
CA LEU A 635 1.21 -41.31 -3.10
C LEU A 635 1.59 -42.09 -4.36
N GLN A 636 2.56 -41.63 -5.14
CA GLN A 636 3.08 -42.39 -6.29
C GLN A 636 3.57 -43.76 -5.86
N VAL A 637 4.34 -43.84 -4.77
CA VAL A 637 4.85 -45.13 -4.27
C VAL A 637 3.72 -46.03 -3.76
N LYS A 638 2.82 -45.47 -2.95
CA LYS A 638 1.69 -46.20 -2.36
C LYS A 638 0.75 -46.78 -3.41
N HIS A 639 0.49 -46.04 -4.49
CA HIS A 639 -0.51 -46.39 -5.50
C HIS A 639 0.08 -46.85 -6.85
N GLY A 640 1.37 -46.66 -7.08
CA GLY A 640 2.01 -46.99 -8.36
C GLY A 640 2.06 -48.49 -8.68
N HIS A 641 1.92 -49.36 -7.67
CA HIS A 641 1.82 -50.80 -7.88
C HIS A 641 0.53 -51.18 -8.63
N THR A 642 -0.59 -50.50 -8.35
CA THR A 642 -1.89 -50.69 -9.03
C THR A 642 -2.13 -49.75 -10.20
N ILE A 643 -1.52 -48.55 -10.19
CA ILE A 643 -1.74 -47.52 -11.20
C ILE A 643 -0.41 -47.22 -11.91
N PRO A 644 -0.10 -47.90 -13.05
CA PRO A 644 1.17 -47.73 -13.76
C PRO A 644 1.45 -46.29 -14.23
N ARG A 645 0.41 -45.49 -14.51
CA ARG A 645 0.57 -44.06 -14.89
C ARG A 645 1.24 -43.21 -13.80
N LEU A 646 1.24 -43.66 -12.55
CA LEU A 646 1.95 -42.98 -11.45
C LEU A 646 3.46 -43.22 -11.45
N ARG A 647 3.97 -44.17 -12.24
CA ARG A 647 5.40 -44.50 -12.34
C ARG A 647 6.17 -43.53 -13.25
N THR A 648 5.80 -42.26 -13.18
CA THR A 648 6.44 -41.17 -13.93
C THR A 648 7.39 -40.39 -13.03
N PRO A 649 8.58 -39.99 -13.50
CA PRO A 649 9.47 -39.12 -12.75
C PRO A 649 8.95 -37.66 -12.72
N LEU A 650 7.93 -37.34 -13.53
CA LEU A 650 7.39 -36.00 -13.71
C LEU A 650 6.22 -35.73 -12.74
N LEU A 651 6.44 -34.83 -11.79
CA LEU A 651 5.48 -34.57 -10.71
C LEU A 651 4.09 -34.07 -11.18
N HIS A 652 4.05 -33.31 -12.26
CA HIS A 652 2.81 -32.79 -12.82
C HIS A 652 1.97 -33.91 -13.47
N GLU A 653 2.60 -34.83 -14.20
CA GLU A 653 1.93 -36.02 -14.72
C GLU A 653 1.43 -36.92 -13.59
N ALA A 654 2.20 -37.04 -12.50
CA ALA A 654 1.78 -37.76 -11.32
C ALA A 654 0.52 -37.15 -10.69
N LEU A 655 0.45 -35.81 -10.54
CA LEU A 655 -0.75 -35.13 -10.03
C LEU A 655 -1.97 -35.36 -10.91
N TYR A 656 -1.85 -35.28 -12.24
CA TYR A 656 -2.93 -35.60 -13.15
C TYR A 656 -3.37 -37.07 -13.03
N ALA A 657 -2.43 -38.00 -12.95
CA ALA A 657 -2.72 -39.42 -12.80
C ALA A 657 -3.36 -39.75 -11.44
N LEU A 658 -3.01 -39.04 -10.37
CA LEU A 658 -3.64 -39.17 -9.05
C LEU A 658 -5.10 -38.68 -9.06
N GLY A 659 -5.37 -37.58 -9.77
CA GLY A 659 -6.74 -37.06 -9.97
C GLY A 659 -7.59 -37.99 -10.85
N ASP A 660 -7.08 -38.39 -12.02
CA ASP A 660 -7.76 -39.30 -12.96
C ASP A 660 -8.14 -40.64 -12.30
N ALA A 661 -7.31 -41.12 -11.36
CA ALA A 661 -7.53 -42.38 -10.66
C ALA A 661 -8.40 -42.27 -9.40
N GLY A 662 -8.86 -41.05 -9.05
CA GLY A 662 -9.67 -40.80 -7.86
C GLY A 662 -8.92 -40.97 -6.53
N VAL A 663 -7.58 -40.91 -6.55
CA VAL A 663 -6.76 -40.88 -5.31
C VAL A 663 -6.80 -39.47 -4.70
N LEU A 664 -6.83 -38.45 -5.55
CA LEU A 664 -7.10 -37.06 -5.20
C LEU A 664 -8.41 -36.63 -5.85
N GLU A 665 -9.12 -35.74 -5.19
CA GLU A 665 -10.25 -35.06 -5.83
C GLU A 665 -9.76 -34.23 -7.03
N PRO A 666 -10.49 -34.16 -8.17
CA PRO A 666 -10.04 -33.41 -9.34
C PRO A 666 -9.68 -31.95 -9.05
N GLU A 667 -10.47 -31.28 -8.20
CA GLU A 667 -10.21 -29.90 -7.76
C GLU A 667 -8.93 -29.80 -6.91
N GLU A 668 -8.68 -30.77 -6.02
CA GLU A 668 -7.45 -30.83 -5.23
C GLU A 668 -6.23 -31.01 -6.14
N ALA A 669 -6.29 -31.90 -7.14
CA ALA A 669 -5.20 -32.11 -8.09
C ALA A 669 -4.86 -30.84 -8.88
N VAL A 670 -5.86 -30.12 -9.41
CA VAL A 670 -5.66 -28.84 -10.11
C VAL A 670 -5.04 -27.80 -9.19
N ARG A 671 -5.52 -27.69 -7.95
CA ARG A 671 -4.98 -26.75 -6.96
C ARG A 671 -3.51 -27.05 -6.64
N LEU A 672 -3.15 -28.32 -6.41
CA LEU A 672 -1.78 -28.73 -6.12
C LEU A 672 -0.81 -28.47 -7.30
N ILE A 673 -1.29 -28.54 -8.55
CA ILE A 673 -0.49 -28.15 -9.73
C ILE A 673 -0.21 -26.64 -9.68
N SER A 674 -1.20 -25.83 -9.33
CA SER A 674 -1.02 -24.39 -9.13
C SER A 674 -0.05 -24.10 -7.98
N ASP A 675 -0.20 -24.78 -6.84
CA ASP A 675 0.69 -24.66 -5.67
C ASP A 675 2.14 -24.97 -6.05
N TYR A 676 2.37 -26.07 -6.80
CA TYR A 676 3.70 -26.46 -7.28
C TYR A 676 4.32 -25.39 -8.18
N ASN A 677 3.56 -24.89 -9.16
CA ASN A 677 4.03 -23.88 -10.10
C ASN A 677 4.38 -22.57 -9.39
N PHE A 678 3.53 -22.13 -8.45
CA PHE A 678 3.78 -20.93 -7.66
C PHE A 678 5.06 -21.06 -6.81
N LEU A 679 5.19 -22.14 -6.03
CA LEU A 679 6.35 -22.35 -5.14
C LEU A 679 7.66 -22.47 -5.93
N ARG A 680 7.63 -23.09 -7.11
CA ARG A 680 8.78 -23.15 -8.03
C ARG A 680 9.14 -21.78 -8.58
N LYS A 681 8.16 -21.01 -9.03
CA LYS A 681 8.37 -19.63 -9.51
C LYS A 681 8.97 -18.76 -8.40
N LEU A 682 8.47 -18.88 -7.18
CA LEU A 682 8.95 -18.16 -5.99
C LEU A 682 10.42 -18.47 -5.67
N ILE A 683 10.78 -19.76 -5.62
CA ILE A 683 12.17 -20.18 -5.37
C ILE A 683 13.11 -19.65 -6.45
N ASN A 684 12.71 -19.68 -7.73
CA ASN A 684 13.51 -19.12 -8.80
C ASN A 684 13.63 -17.60 -8.72
N GLY A 685 12.53 -16.91 -8.41
CA GLY A 685 12.52 -15.46 -8.18
C GLY A 685 13.53 -15.04 -7.11
N MET A 686 13.54 -15.76 -5.98
CA MET A 686 14.50 -15.52 -4.88
C MET A 686 15.95 -15.83 -5.28
N ARG A 687 16.19 -16.94 -5.98
CA ARG A 687 17.54 -17.30 -6.45
C ARG A 687 18.12 -16.26 -7.39
N MET A 688 17.31 -15.76 -8.32
CA MET A 688 17.73 -14.69 -9.21
C MET A 688 17.94 -13.36 -8.46
N LEU A 689 17.24 -13.15 -7.34
CA LEU A 689 17.29 -11.91 -6.57
C LEU A 689 18.58 -11.83 -5.76
N ARG A 690 18.95 -12.93 -5.11
CA ARG A 690 20.10 -13.02 -4.19
C ARG A 690 21.35 -13.65 -4.78
N GLY A 691 21.25 -14.26 -5.97
CA GLY A 691 22.37 -14.97 -6.61
C GLY A 691 22.86 -16.21 -5.85
N SER A 692 22.10 -16.69 -4.86
CA SER A 692 22.46 -17.83 -4.01
C SER A 692 21.46 -18.96 -4.14
N ALA A 693 21.97 -20.19 -4.30
CA ALA A 693 21.14 -21.39 -4.35
C ALA A 693 20.56 -21.79 -2.97
N ARG A 694 21.16 -21.31 -1.87
CA ARG A 694 20.93 -21.80 -0.51
C ARG A 694 19.98 -20.94 0.31
N ASP A 695 19.96 -19.63 0.07
CA ASP A 695 19.10 -18.71 0.82
C ASP A 695 17.70 -18.63 0.19
N LEU A 696 16.78 -19.43 0.73
CA LEU A 696 15.37 -19.49 0.33
C LEU A 696 14.43 -18.95 1.42
N PHE A 697 14.95 -18.14 2.34
CA PHE A 697 14.13 -17.43 3.30
C PHE A 697 13.44 -16.25 2.63
N LEU A 698 12.13 -16.13 2.82
CA LEU A 698 11.38 -14.98 2.37
C LEU A 698 11.93 -13.72 3.05
N PRO A 699 12.10 -12.62 2.29
CA PRO A 699 12.33 -11.30 2.88
C PRO A 699 11.17 -10.91 3.80
N ASP A 700 11.40 -9.93 4.67
CA ASP A 700 10.32 -9.34 5.48
C ASP A 700 9.23 -8.76 4.57
N PRO A 701 7.93 -9.05 4.78
CA PRO A 701 6.85 -8.58 3.89
C PRO A 701 6.77 -7.05 3.72
N LEU A 702 7.29 -6.27 4.67
CA LEU A 702 7.34 -4.80 4.62
C LEU A 702 8.64 -4.27 3.98
N SER A 703 9.61 -5.13 3.69
CA SER A 703 10.88 -4.76 3.06
C SER A 703 10.75 -4.47 1.56
N GLU A 704 11.66 -3.64 1.03
CA GLU A 704 11.78 -3.41 -0.42
C GLU A 704 12.17 -4.68 -1.17
N GLU A 705 13.01 -5.52 -0.56
CA GLU A 705 13.42 -6.79 -1.16
C GLU A 705 12.20 -7.68 -1.46
N TYR A 706 11.19 -7.70 -0.58
CA TYR A 706 9.94 -8.42 -0.81
C TYR A 706 9.11 -7.81 -1.95
N ARG A 707 9.08 -6.47 -2.06
CA ARG A 707 8.41 -5.78 -3.19
C ARG A 707 9.10 -6.11 -4.52
N HIS A 708 10.43 -6.14 -4.54
CA HIS A 708 11.21 -6.51 -5.72
C HIS A 708 10.95 -7.97 -6.11
N LEU A 709 10.90 -8.87 -5.13
CA LEU A 709 10.50 -10.27 -5.34
C LEU A 709 9.08 -10.37 -5.92
N ALA A 710 8.13 -9.60 -5.40
CA ALA A 710 6.76 -9.60 -5.91
C ALA A 710 6.66 -9.11 -7.36
N ARG A 711 7.31 -7.99 -7.71
CA ARG A 711 7.35 -7.52 -9.10
C ARG A 711 7.94 -8.57 -10.03
N ARG A 712 8.99 -9.26 -9.58
CA ARG A 712 9.61 -10.36 -10.33
C ARG A 712 8.71 -11.58 -10.48
N MET A 713 7.89 -11.88 -9.49
CA MET A 713 6.87 -12.91 -9.57
C MET A 713 5.77 -12.57 -10.58
N GLY A 714 5.78 -11.36 -11.16
CA GLY A 714 4.84 -10.89 -12.17
C GLY A 714 3.72 -10.04 -11.60
N TYR A 715 3.72 -9.76 -10.29
CA TYR A 715 2.72 -8.89 -9.68
C TYR A 715 2.97 -7.43 -10.10
N ARG A 716 2.03 -6.86 -10.84
CA ARG A 716 2.08 -5.48 -11.32
C ARG A 716 1.12 -4.60 -10.51
N ARG A 717 1.38 -3.29 -10.49
CA ARG A 717 0.44 -2.28 -9.98
C ARG A 717 -0.71 -2.06 -10.98
N GLY A 718 -1.58 -3.05 -11.14
CA GLY A 718 -2.77 -2.99 -12.01
C GLY A 718 -4.09 -2.76 -11.26
N GLY A 719 -4.15 -3.12 -9.97
CA GLY A 719 -5.33 -2.96 -9.11
C GLY A 719 -5.04 -2.08 -7.89
N ALA A 720 -5.89 -2.17 -6.87
CA ALA A 720 -5.73 -1.43 -5.61
C ALA A 720 -4.82 -2.14 -4.57
N LEU A 721 -4.41 -3.40 -4.82
CA LEU A 721 -3.40 -4.10 -4.00
C LEU A 721 -1.98 -3.85 -4.51
N GLU A 722 -1.06 -3.62 -3.59
CA GLU A 722 0.37 -3.55 -3.90
C GLU A 722 0.93 -4.93 -4.28
N PRO A 723 1.95 -5.02 -5.15
CA PRO A 723 2.56 -6.30 -5.53
C PRO A 723 2.94 -7.19 -4.34
N ALA A 724 3.50 -6.60 -3.28
CA ALA A 724 3.86 -7.32 -2.07
C ALA A 724 2.64 -7.93 -1.36
N GLU A 725 1.52 -7.22 -1.30
CA GLU A 725 0.31 -7.74 -0.67
C GLU A 725 -0.24 -8.93 -1.47
N GLN A 726 -0.22 -8.84 -2.80
CA GLN A 726 -0.63 -9.93 -3.70
C GLN A 726 0.24 -11.18 -3.49
N LEU A 727 1.58 -11.02 -3.48
CA LEU A 727 2.50 -12.13 -3.22
C LEU A 727 2.26 -12.77 -1.85
N ARG A 728 1.99 -11.97 -0.81
CA ARG A 728 1.72 -12.49 0.53
C ARG A 728 0.43 -13.29 0.59
N ILE A 729 -0.65 -12.77 -0.01
CA ILE A 729 -1.95 -13.45 -0.08
C ILE A 729 -1.80 -14.81 -0.76
N ASP A 730 -1.15 -14.83 -1.93
CA ASP A 730 -0.96 -16.07 -2.68
C ASP A 730 -0.02 -17.03 -1.92
N PHE A 731 1.06 -16.54 -1.29
CA PHE A 731 1.95 -17.39 -0.49
C PHE A 731 1.25 -18.04 0.71
N GLU A 732 0.50 -17.27 1.51
CA GLU A 732 -0.24 -17.80 2.66
C GLU A 732 -1.29 -18.83 2.19
N THR A 733 -2.00 -18.54 1.09
CA THR A 733 -3.06 -19.41 0.55
C THR A 733 -2.49 -20.72 -0.02
N HIS A 734 -1.46 -20.65 -0.87
CA HIS A 734 -0.83 -21.83 -1.47
C HIS A 734 -0.21 -22.73 -0.40
N THR A 735 0.48 -22.17 0.60
CA THR A 735 1.06 -22.99 1.66
C THR A 735 0.01 -23.58 2.60
N ALA A 736 -1.12 -22.90 2.83
CA ALA A 736 -2.26 -23.45 3.58
C ALA A 736 -2.92 -24.61 2.81
N SER A 737 -3.06 -24.49 1.48
CA SER A 737 -3.52 -25.57 0.60
C SER A 737 -2.65 -26.82 0.74
N VAL A 738 -1.32 -26.67 0.66
CA VAL A 738 -0.38 -27.80 0.83
C VAL A 738 -0.44 -28.39 2.24
N ARG A 739 -0.59 -27.58 3.29
CA ARG A 739 -0.78 -28.10 4.66
C ARG A 739 -2.07 -28.91 4.79
N ALA A 740 -3.16 -28.41 4.23
CA ALA A 740 -4.45 -29.11 4.23
C ALA A 740 -4.38 -30.44 3.47
N PHE A 741 -3.69 -30.47 2.32
CA PHE A 741 -3.40 -31.71 1.57
C PHE A 741 -2.61 -32.71 2.44
N THR A 742 -1.49 -32.27 3.03
CA THR A 742 -0.65 -33.15 3.85
C THR A 742 -1.41 -33.70 5.06
N GLU A 743 -2.18 -32.84 5.75
CA GLU A 743 -2.99 -33.23 6.90
C GLU A 743 -4.08 -34.23 6.53
N ARG A 744 -4.77 -34.03 5.40
CA ARG A 744 -5.83 -34.91 4.91
C ARG A 744 -5.32 -36.32 4.59
N HIS A 745 -4.16 -36.43 3.95
CA HIS A 745 -3.66 -37.71 3.43
C HIS A 745 -2.67 -38.43 4.35
N PHE A 746 -1.98 -37.70 5.24
CA PHE A 746 -0.90 -38.25 6.07
C PHE A 746 -0.99 -37.91 7.56
N GLY A 747 -2.02 -37.17 7.98
CA GLY A 747 -2.15 -36.70 9.36
C GLY A 747 -1.33 -35.45 9.65
N ARG A 748 -1.72 -34.73 10.70
CA ARG A 748 -1.11 -33.45 11.08
C ARG A 748 0.34 -33.61 11.54
N GLU A 749 0.65 -34.74 12.15
CA GLU A 749 1.97 -35.14 12.65
C GLU A 749 3.02 -35.29 11.53
N ALA A 750 2.58 -35.43 10.28
CA ALA A 750 3.45 -35.43 9.12
C ALA A 750 4.01 -34.03 8.80
N LEU A 751 3.33 -32.96 9.22
CA LEU A 751 3.83 -31.60 9.08
C LEU A 751 4.89 -31.31 10.15
N PRO A 752 6.05 -30.75 9.78
CA PRO A 752 6.98 -30.25 10.79
C PRO A 752 6.38 -29.03 11.48
N GLY A 753 6.47 -28.95 12.81
CA GLY A 753 5.84 -27.86 13.56
C GLY A 753 4.31 -27.92 13.53
N PRO A 754 3.69 -28.93 14.18
CA PRO A 754 2.25 -29.23 14.05
C PRO A 754 1.32 -28.07 14.43
N GLY A 755 1.79 -27.10 15.23
CA GLY A 755 1.02 -25.91 15.55
C GLY A 755 0.93 -24.86 14.42
N THR A 756 1.77 -24.91 13.39
CA THR A 756 1.87 -23.82 12.40
C THR A 756 0.59 -23.67 11.57
N GLY A 757 0.03 -22.46 11.48
CA GLY A 757 -1.11 -22.19 10.62
C GLY A 757 -1.45 -20.71 10.57
N THR A 758 -2.26 -20.36 9.57
CA THR A 758 -2.71 -19.01 9.22
C THR A 758 -4.24 -19.00 9.14
N LEU A 759 -4.83 -17.83 8.89
CA LEU A 759 -6.28 -17.72 8.72
C LEU A 759 -6.77 -18.53 7.49
N ALA A 760 -5.94 -18.67 6.45
CA ALA A 760 -6.25 -19.52 5.31
C ALA A 760 -6.36 -21.00 5.70
N ASP A 761 -5.56 -21.48 6.67
CA ASP A 761 -5.65 -22.86 7.17
C ASP A 761 -6.99 -23.13 7.85
N VAL A 762 -7.52 -22.16 8.59
CA VAL A 762 -8.84 -22.27 9.25
C VAL A 762 -9.96 -22.50 8.21
N ILE A 763 -9.79 -21.94 7.00
CA ILE A 763 -10.77 -22.03 5.92
C ILE A 763 -10.56 -23.29 5.07
N LEU A 764 -9.31 -23.62 4.75
CA LEU A 764 -8.96 -24.69 3.80
C LEU A 764 -8.73 -26.06 4.44
N SER A 765 -8.44 -26.12 5.75
CA SER A 765 -8.23 -27.37 6.49
C SER A 765 -9.37 -27.64 7.49
N PRO A 766 -10.42 -28.39 7.09
CA PRO A 766 -11.52 -28.73 8.00
C PRO A 766 -11.09 -29.69 9.13
N ALA A 767 -9.95 -30.38 8.98
CA ALA A 767 -9.41 -31.30 9.98
C ALA A 767 -8.63 -30.59 11.11
N LEU A 768 -8.44 -29.27 11.02
CA LEU A 768 -7.62 -28.51 11.96
C LEU A 768 -8.14 -28.62 13.40
N SER A 769 -7.24 -28.95 14.33
CA SER A 769 -7.60 -29.09 15.75
C SER A 769 -8.16 -27.79 16.33
N LYS A 770 -9.08 -27.92 17.30
CA LYS A 770 -9.71 -26.78 17.98
C LYS A 770 -8.69 -25.87 18.65
N GLU A 771 -7.63 -26.43 19.24
CA GLU A 771 -6.57 -25.68 19.91
C GLU A 771 -5.80 -24.78 18.93
N ILE A 772 -5.40 -25.35 17.78
CA ILE A 772 -4.64 -24.61 16.75
C ILE A 772 -5.51 -23.52 16.14
N ARG A 773 -6.74 -23.87 15.77
CA ARG A 773 -7.73 -22.94 15.24
C ARG A 773 -7.96 -21.76 16.18
N ASN A 774 -8.21 -22.03 17.45
CA ASN A 774 -8.53 -20.97 18.42
C ASN A 774 -7.33 -20.05 18.63
N ARG A 775 -6.10 -20.59 18.64
CA ARG A 775 -4.89 -19.77 18.68
C ARG A 775 -4.75 -18.86 17.46
N ILE A 776 -5.00 -19.37 16.24
CA ILE A 776 -4.94 -18.55 15.02
C ILE A 776 -5.95 -17.40 15.09
N LEU A 777 -7.18 -17.69 15.50
CA LEU A 777 -8.25 -16.69 15.55
C LEU A 777 -8.01 -15.66 16.67
N SER A 778 -7.55 -16.07 17.85
CA SER A 778 -7.16 -15.13 18.91
C SER A 778 -6.00 -14.24 18.47
N ASN A 779 -4.99 -14.79 17.79
CA ASN A 779 -3.87 -13.99 17.25
C ASN A 779 -4.33 -13.02 16.14
N ALA A 780 -5.44 -13.32 15.45
CA ALA A 780 -6.06 -12.42 14.48
C ALA A 780 -6.93 -11.32 15.13
N GLY A 781 -7.04 -11.30 16.46
CA GLY A 781 -7.77 -10.28 17.22
C GLY A 781 -9.22 -10.64 17.57
N PHE A 782 -9.67 -11.87 17.33
CA PHE A 782 -11.03 -12.28 17.69
C PHE A 782 -11.15 -12.67 19.17
N ASN A 783 -12.11 -12.09 19.87
CA ASN A 783 -12.40 -12.37 21.27
C ASN A 783 -13.19 -13.68 21.45
N ASN A 784 -13.97 -14.09 20.44
CA ASN A 784 -14.72 -15.35 20.44
C ASN A 784 -14.31 -16.24 19.26
N PRO A 785 -13.20 -17.00 19.37
CA PRO A 785 -12.71 -17.87 18.31
C PRO A 785 -13.73 -18.88 17.77
N GLU A 786 -14.58 -19.45 18.62
CA GLU A 786 -15.59 -20.44 18.19
C GLU A 786 -16.71 -19.80 17.35
N ARG A 787 -17.10 -18.57 17.67
CA ARG A 787 -18.05 -17.82 16.83
C ARG A 787 -17.37 -17.36 15.54
N ALA A 788 -16.16 -16.82 15.63
CA ALA A 788 -15.39 -16.38 14.47
C ALA A 788 -15.19 -17.53 13.46
N TYR A 789 -14.85 -18.74 13.92
CA TYR A 789 -14.76 -19.91 13.06
C TYR A 789 -16.06 -20.19 12.31
N ARG A 790 -17.20 -20.21 13.02
CA ARG A 790 -18.51 -20.45 12.39
C ARG A 790 -18.84 -19.38 11.35
N ASN A 791 -18.54 -18.11 11.63
CA ASN A 791 -18.77 -17.03 10.66
C ASN A 791 -17.86 -17.16 9.43
N LEU A 792 -16.57 -17.47 9.62
CA LEU A 792 -15.62 -17.69 8.51
C LEU A 792 -16.04 -18.85 7.62
N MET A 793 -16.49 -19.97 8.20
CA MET A 793 -16.97 -21.11 7.41
C MET A 793 -18.28 -20.79 6.67
N GLY A 794 -19.18 -20.03 7.30
CA GLY A 794 -20.40 -19.54 6.63
C GLY A 794 -20.11 -18.61 5.45
N LEU A 795 -19.06 -17.78 5.56
CA LEU A 795 -18.57 -16.93 4.46
C LEU A 795 -17.88 -17.74 3.37
N ALA A 796 -17.04 -18.71 3.73
CA ALA A 796 -16.25 -19.50 2.80
C ALA A 796 -17.10 -20.36 1.88
N GLY A 797 -18.14 -21.02 2.40
CA GLY A 797 -18.88 -22.02 1.63
C GLY A 797 -17.95 -23.15 1.13
N ASN A 798 -18.20 -23.66 -0.08
CA ASN A 798 -17.48 -24.78 -0.69
C ASN A 798 -16.98 -24.40 -2.11
N GLY A 799 -16.11 -25.24 -2.70
CA GLY A 799 -15.64 -25.08 -4.09
C GLY A 799 -14.85 -23.79 -4.34
N SER A 800 -15.05 -23.16 -5.50
CA SER A 800 -14.35 -21.93 -5.92
C SER A 800 -14.57 -20.74 -4.98
N ARG A 801 -15.75 -20.66 -4.35
CA ARG A 801 -16.06 -19.63 -3.33
C ARG A 801 -15.13 -19.75 -2.13
N GLN A 802 -14.82 -20.97 -1.67
CA GLN A 802 -13.94 -21.21 -0.54
C GLN A 802 -12.51 -20.73 -0.82
N GLU A 803 -12.01 -20.99 -2.03
CA GLU A 803 -10.69 -20.54 -2.47
C GLU A 803 -10.60 -19.01 -2.55
N THR A 804 -11.60 -18.39 -3.18
CA THR A 804 -11.68 -16.93 -3.30
C THR A 804 -11.76 -16.27 -1.92
N PHE A 805 -12.58 -16.83 -1.03
CA PHE A 805 -12.70 -16.32 0.33
C PHE A 805 -11.43 -16.56 1.17
N ALA A 806 -10.70 -17.67 1.00
CA ALA A 806 -9.44 -17.90 1.69
C ALA A 806 -8.42 -16.78 1.40
N ARG A 807 -8.30 -16.38 0.13
CA ARG A 807 -7.46 -15.24 -0.30
C ARG A 807 -7.95 -13.93 0.32
N LEU A 808 -9.26 -13.69 0.28
CA LEU A 808 -9.86 -12.49 0.85
C LEU A 808 -9.72 -12.43 2.37
N ALA A 809 -9.77 -13.56 3.07
CA ALA A 809 -9.60 -13.62 4.52
C ALA A 809 -8.17 -13.24 4.93
N VAL A 810 -7.15 -13.64 4.17
CA VAL A 810 -5.76 -13.20 4.41
C VAL A 810 -5.66 -11.67 4.33
N LEU A 811 -6.31 -11.05 3.34
CA LEU A 811 -6.37 -9.59 3.23
C LEU A 811 -7.20 -8.96 4.36
N ALA A 812 -8.38 -9.51 4.64
CA ALA A 812 -9.31 -9.00 5.65
C ALA A 812 -8.73 -9.07 7.06
N ARG A 813 -7.85 -10.03 7.37
CA ARG A 813 -7.16 -10.13 8.66
C ARG A 813 -6.50 -8.81 9.05
N ASP A 814 -5.79 -8.18 8.12
CA ASP A 814 -5.05 -6.96 8.40
C ASP A 814 -6.00 -5.78 8.69
N PHE A 815 -7.10 -5.67 7.94
CA PHE A 815 -8.13 -4.66 8.19
C PHE A 815 -8.86 -4.92 9.50
N LEU A 816 -9.31 -6.16 9.75
CA LEU A 816 -10.02 -6.57 10.96
C LEU A 816 -9.18 -6.34 12.22
N SER A 817 -7.88 -6.62 12.17
CA SER A 817 -6.97 -6.38 13.30
C SER A 817 -6.88 -4.91 13.72
N ARG A 818 -7.24 -3.99 12.82
CA ARG A 818 -7.27 -2.54 13.04
C ARG A 818 -8.66 -2.01 13.37
N GLN A 819 -9.67 -2.87 13.49
CA GLN A 819 -11.03 -2.48 13.80
C GLN A 819 -11.30 -2.50 15.32
N PRO A 820 -12.14 -1.58 15.84
CA PRO A 820 -12.50 -1.57 17.26
C PRO A 820 -13.10 -2.90 17.76
N GLU A 821 -13.96 -3.53 16.95
CA GLU A 821 -14.73 -4.73 17.33
C GLU A 821 -14.78 -5.77 16.18
N PRO A 822 -13.71 -6.55 16.00
CA PRO A 822 -13.57 -7.49 14.88
C PRO A 822 -14.63 -8.60 14.85
N ASP A 823 -15.08 -9.06 16.02
CA ASP A 823 -16.13 -10.09 16.15
C ASP A 823 -17.49 -9.60 15.62
N MET A 824 -17.86 -8.34 15.90
CA MET A 824 -19.09 -7.73 15.36
C MET A 824 -18.98 -7.56 13.84
N ALA A 825 -17.81 -7.11 13.37
CA ALA A 825 -17.55 -6.93 11.95
C ALA A 825 -17.74 -8.23 11.16
N LEU A 826 -17.11 -9.31 11.63
CA LEU A 826 -17.19 -10.62 11.00
C LEU A 826 -18.61 -11.20 11.03
N ASN A 827 -19.34 -11.01 12.13
CA ASN A 827 -20.73 -11.45 12.24
C ASN A 827 -21.64 -10.72 11.25
N ASN A 828 -21.49 -9.40 11.12
CA ASN A 828 -22.29 -8.60 10.20
C ASN A 828 -21.90 -8.87 8.73
N TRP A 829 -20.64 -9.17 8.45
CA TRP A 829 -20.21 -9.59 7.13
C TRP A 829 -20.83 -10.91 6.69
N GLU A 830 -20.90 -11.90 7.57
CA GLU A 830 -21.56 -13.17 7.28
C GLU A 830 -23.07 -12.98 7.00
N ARG A 831 -23.75 -12.15 7.80
CA ARG A 831 -25.17 -11.79 7.58
C ARG A 831 -25.38 -11.09 6.24
N PHE A 832 -24.49 -10.18 5.88
CA PHE A 832 -24.53 -9.46 4.61
C PHE A 832 -24.29 -10.40 3.43
N ALA A 833 -23.27 -11.24 3.50
CA ALA A 833 -22.96 -12.19 2.44
C ALA A 833 -24.12 -13.17 2.19
N ARG A 834 -24.88 -13.55 3.23
CA ARG A 834 -26.02 -14.46 3.11
C ARG A 834 -27.18 -13.91 2.27
N VAL A 835 -27.35 -12.58 2.23
CA VAL A 835 -28.43 -11.93 1.45
C VAL A 835 -27.99 -11.53 0.05
N LEU A 836 -26.70 -11.69 -0.30
CA LEU A 836 -26.19 -11.37 -1.63
C LEU A 836 -26.59 -12.44 -2.65
N PRO A 837 -26.94 -12.06 -3.89
CA PRO A 837 -27.21 -13.01 -4.97
C PRO A 837 -25.99 -13.90 -5.31
N SER A 838 -24.78 -13.35 -5.27
CA SER A 838 -23.53 -14.07 -5.50
C SER A 838 -22.42 -13.58 -4.57
N PRO A 839 -22.17 -14.27 -3.44
CA PRO A 839 -21.10 -13.93 -2.51
C PRO A 839 -19.71 -14.05 -3.14
N GLU A 840 -19.49 -15.04 -4.02
CA GLU A 840 -18.21 -15.24 -4.70
C GLU A 840 -17.85 -14.07 -5.60
N PHE A 841 -18.80 -13.58 -6.42
CA PHE A 841 -18.59 -12.39 -7.24
C PHE A 841 -18.24 -11.17 -6.39
N HIS A 842 -18.94 -10.99 -5.26
CA HIS A 842 -18.65 -9.92 -4.32
C HIS A 842 -17.25 -10.06 -3.70
N PHE A 843 -16.81 -11.26 -3.32
CA PHE A 843 -15.45 -11.48 -2.81
C PHE A 843 -14.38 -11.16 -3.85
N GLY A 844 -14.59 -11.54 -5.11
CA GLY A 844 -13.71 -11.16 -6.22
C GLY A 844 -13.63 -9.64 -6.41
N LEU A 845 -14.77 -8.95 -6.29
CA LEU A 845 -14.82 -7.49 -6.33
C LEU A 845 -14.03 -6.85 -5.18
N LEU A 846 -14.19 -7.35 -3.95
CA LEU A 846 -13.45 -6.87 -2.77
C LEU A 846 -11.93 -7.11 -2.88
N LEU A 847 -11.50 -8.25 -3.45
CA LEU A 847 -10.09 -8.51 -3.75
C LEU A 847 -9.53 -7.53 -4.79
N SER A 848 -10.33 -7.17 -5.80
CA SER A 848 -9.93 -6.21 -6.84
C SER A 848 -9.95 -4.76 -6.34
N GLN A 849 -10.80 -4.46 -5.35
CA GLN A 849 -11.01 -3.12 -4.77
C GLN A 849 -10.95 -3.13 -3.22
N PRO A 850 -9.78 -3.35 -2.59
CA PRO A 850 -9.59 -3.41 -1.14
C PRO A 850 -10.19 -2.25 -0.33
N MET A 851 -10.25 -1.04 -0.88
CA MET A 851 -10.87 0.10 -0.19
C MET A 851 -12.36 -0.16 0.11
N ARG A 852 -13.06 -0.90 -0.76
CA ARG A 852 -14.44 -1.33 -0.49
C ARG A 852 -14.50 -2.31 0.68
N LEU A 853 -13.53 -3.23 0.78
CA LEU A 853 -13.43 -4.15 1.92
C LEU A 853 -13.21 -3.37 3.22
N GLU A 854 -12.31 -2.40 3.21
CA GLU A 854 -12.04 -1.54 4.37
C GLU A 854 -13.28 -0.77 4.82
N ILE A 855 -14.01 -0.14 3.87
CA ILE A 855 -15.28 0.54 4.15
C ILE A 855 -16.31 -0.42 4.75
N LEU A 856 -16.49 -1.59 4.12
CA LEU A 856 -17.45 -2.60 4.56
C LEU A 856 -17.16 -3.06 6.00
N LEU A 857 -15.92 -3.43 6.28
CA LEU A 857 -15.48 -3.88 7.59
C LEU A 857 -15.51 -2.77 8.64
N GLY A 858 -15.19 -1.53 8.24
CA GLY A 858 -15.29 -0.35 9.10
C GLY A 858 -16.73 -0.09 9.55
N ILE A 859 -17.69 -0.10 8.62
CA ILE A 859 -19.12 0.02 8.93
C ILE A 859 -19.54 -1.12 9.86
N PHE A 860 -19.17 -2.36 9.52
CA PHE A 860 -19.57 -3.56 10.27
C PHE A 860 -18.97 -3.63 11.68
N SER A 861 -17.82 -3.00 11.91
CA SER A 861 -17.20 -2.89 13.24
C SER A 861 -17.68 -1.69 14.08
N ALA A 862 -18.19 -0.65 13.44
CA ALA A 862 -18.49 0.61 14.13
C ALA A 862 -19.97 0.77 14.47
N SER A 863 -20.88 0.22 13.68
CA SER A 863 -22.32 0.40 13.88
C SER A 863 -23.16 -0.82 13.49
N GLN A 864 -23.90 -1.34 14.45
CA GLN A 864 -24.90 -2.39 14.22
C GLN A 864 -26.07 -1.86 13.39
N PHE A 865 -26.51 -0.63 13.63
CA PHE A 865 -27.57 0.02 12.87
C PHE A 865 -27.23 0.18 11.37
N LEU A 866 -26.03 0.64 11.03
CA LEU A 866 -25.59 0.76 9.64
C LEU A 866 -25.41 -0.62 9.01
N SER A 867 -24.90 -1.59 9.78
CA SER A 867 -24.80 -2.99 9.35
C SER A 867 -26.15 -3.57 8.98
N ASP A 868 -27.16 -3.41 9.85
CA ASP A 868 -28.53 -3.88 9.60
C ASP A 868 -29.16 -3.17 8.39
N THR A 869 -28.83 -1.89 8.19
CA THR A 869 -29.25 -1.13 7.01
C THR A 869 -28.70 -1.74 5.72
N LEU A 870 -27.42 -2.12 5.69
CA LEU A 870 -26.79 -2.79 4.55
C LEU A 870 -27.29 -4.22 4.34
N VAL A 871 -27.49 -5.00 5.41
CA VAL A 871 -28.05 -6.36 5.29
C VAL A 871 -29.47 -6.31 4.72
N ARG A 872 -30.26 -5.28 5.07
CA ARG A 872 -31.61 -5.13 4.54
C ARG A 872 -31.63 -4.61 3.10
N ASN A 873 -30.67 -3.76 2.72
CA ASN A 873 -30.60 -3.11 1.41
C ASN A 873 -29.17 -3.24 0.84
N PRO A 874 -28.76 -4.43 0.36
CA PRO A 874 -27.37 -4.65 -0.05
C PRO A 874 -26.90 -3.75 -1.19
N GLU A 875 -27.82 -3.31 -2.05
CA GLU A 875 -27.54 -2.37 -3.14
C GLU A 875 -27.08 -0.99 -2.67
N PHE A 876 -27.33 -0.62 -1.41
CA PHE A 876 -26.81 0.63 -0.85
C PHE A 876 -25.28 0.63 -0.76
N PHE A 877 -24.66 -0.54 -0.61
CA PHE A 877 -23.20 -0.64 -0.55
C PHE A 877 -22.53 -0.14 -1.84
N GLU A 878 -23.11 -0.48 -3.00
CA GLU A 878 -22.62 0.02 -4.29
C GLU A 878 -22.74 1.55 -4.36
N TRP A 879 -23.87 2.09 -3.92
CA TRP A 879 -24.12 3.54 -3.96
C TRP A 879 -23.18 4.34 -3.03
N ILE A 880 -22.95 3.88 -1.80
CA ILE A 880 -22.07 4.59 -0.84
C ILE A 880 -20.57 4.43 -1.15
N THR A 881 -20.19 3.48 -2.02
CA THR A 881 -18.78 3.29 -2.41
C THR A 881 -18.40 4.02 -3.69
N MET A 882 -19.34 4.73 -4.32
CA MET A 882 -19.09 5.62 -5.47
C MET A 882 -18.37 6.90 -4.99
N PRO A 883 -17.16 7.23 -5.48
CA PRO A 883 -16.40 8.39 -5.02
C PRO A 883 -17.17 9.72 -5.10
N GLU A 884 -17.94 9.93 -6.17
CA GLU A 884 -18.75 11.12 -6.41
C GLU A 884 -19.91 11.30 -5.42
N ILE A 885 -20.35 10.20 -4.79
CA ILE A 885 -21.36 10.20 -3.73
C ILE A 885 -20.69 10.32 -2.37
N LEU A 886 -19.67 9.49 -2.13
CA LEU A 886 -19.06 9.34 -0.82
C LEU A 886 -18.28 10.58 -0.40
N HIS A 887 -17.54 11.23 -1.31
CA HIS A 887 -16.69 12.36 -0.97
C HIS A 887 -17.42 13.71 -0.96
N ARG A 888 -18.64 13.79 -1.50
CA ARG A 888 -19.41 15.04 -1.61
C ARG A 888 -20.41 15.21 -0.46
N THR A 889 -20.46 16.40 0.11
CA THR A 889 -21.56 16.89 0.95
C THR A 889 -22.80 17.14 0.09
N ARG A 890 -23.95 16.54 0.42
CA ARG A 890 -25.20 16.75 -0.33
C ARG A 890 -25.97 17.96 0.20
N LYS A 891 -26.50 18.79 -0.71
CA LYS A 891 -27.35 19.95 -0.35
C LYS A 891 -28.79 19.51 -0.09
N VAL A 892 -29.53 20.32 0.66
CA VAL A 892 -30.97 20.12 0.93
C VAL A 892 -31.74 19.91 -0.39
N ASP A 893 -31.50 20.76 -1.40
CA ASP A 893 -32.17 20.67 -2.70
C ASP A 893 -31.87 19.37 -3.47
N ASP A 894 -30.63 18.86 -3.35
CA ASP A 894 -30.24 17.60 -3.98
C ASP A 894 -31.04 16.43 -3.39
N ILE A 895 -31.26 16.44 -2.06
CA ILE A 895 -31.98 15.40 -1.33
C ILE A 895 -33.50 15.55 -1.54
N ALA A 896 -34.02 16.78 -1.42
CA ALA A 896 -35.43 17.09 -1.64
C ALA A 896 -35.86 16.78 -3.09
N GLY A 897 -35.02 17.09 -4.08
CA GLY A 897 -35.25 16.76 -5.49
C GLY A 897 -35.38 15.25 -5.72
N GLU A 898 -34.58 14.43 -5.04
CA GLU A 898 -34.67 12.98 -5.11
C GLU A 898 -35.94 12.44 -4.43
N LEU A 899 -36.28 12.95 -3.24
CA LEU A 899 -37.51 12.61 -2.52
C LEU A 899 -38.77 12.96 -3.34
N ARG A 900 -38.79 14.13 -3.99
CA ARG A 900 -39.90 14.54 -4.88
C ARG A 900 -40.04 13.61 -6.08
N LYS A 901 -38.92 13.22 -6.72
CA LYS A 901 -38.93 12.24 -7.82
C LYS A 901 -39.48 10.89 -7.35
N ALA A 902 -39.06 10.42 -6.18
CA ALA A 902 -39.57 9.18 -5.61
C ALA A 902 -41.10 9.24 -5.39
N GLY A 903 -41.63 10.36 -4.90
CA GLY A 903 -43.07 10.58 -4.72
C GLY A 903 -43.91 10.62 -6.00
N LYS A 904 -43.31 10.94 -7.16
CA LYS A 904 -44.01 10.85 -8.46
C LYS A 904 -44.18 9.41 -8.96
N THR A 905 -43.35 8.48 -8.47
CA THR A 905 -43.34 7.07 -8.91
C THR A 905 -44.16 6.16 -8.00
N THR A 906 -44.72 6.68 -6.91
CA THR A 906 -45.52 5.92 -5.94
C THR A 906 -47.00 6.02 -6.27
N THR A 907 -47.72 4.93 -6.08
CA THR A 907 -49.17 4.86 -6.35
C THR A 907 -50.02 5.23 -5.13
N GLY A 908 -49.44 5.19 -3.92
CA GLY A 908 -50.15 5.55 -2.68
C GLY A 908 -49.29 6.24 -1.62
N TYR A 909 -49.94 6.95 -0.70
CA TYR A 909 -49.29 7.78 0.32
C TYR A 909 -48.41 6.96 1.29
N ASN A 910 -48.88 5.80 1.74
CA ASN A 910 -48.11 4.92 2.62
C ASN A 910 -46.85 4.35 1.93
N GLU A 911 -46.93 4.02 0.63
CA GLU A 911 -45.79 3.58 -0.17
C GLU A 911 -44.73 4.68 -0.24
N TRP A 912 -45.17 5.93 -0.44
CA TRP A 912 -44.30 7.10 -0.43
C TRP A 912 -43.61 7.33 0.92
N LEU A 913 -44.34 7.21 2.04
CA LEU A 913 -43.73 7.30 3.37
C LEU A 913 -42.63 6.24 3.59
N ASN A 914 -42.84 5.00 3.12
CA ASN A 914 -41.81 3.96 3.20
C ASN A 914 -40.59 4.29 2.32
N LYS A 915 -40.79 4.83 1.11
CA LYS A 915 -39.68 5.31 0.27
C LYS A 915 -38.91 6.46 0.92
N LEU A 916 -39.62 7.40 1.57
CA LEU A 916 -39.00 8.50 2.31
C LEU A 916 -38.10 7.98 3.44
N ARG A 917 -38.59 7.01 4.24
CA ARG A 917 -37.79 6.40 5.32
C ARG A 917 -36.58 5.65 4.79
N ARG A 918 -36.73 4.92 3.68
CA ARG A 918 -35.64 4.20 3.02
C ARG A 918 -34.56 5.16 2.49
N LEU A 919 -34.97 6.28 1.88
CA LEU A 919 -34.03 7.33 1.43
C LEU A 919 -33.32 8.01 2.61
N ARG A 920 -34.03 8.35 3.71
CA ARG A 920 -33.40 8.84 4.94
C ARG A 920 -32.34 7.87 5.44
N ARG A 921 -32.67 6.58 5.58
CA ARG A 921 -31.71 5.55 6.00
C ARG A 921 -30.48 5.47 5.10
N ARG A 922 -30.68 5.54 3.78
CA ARG A 922 -29.58 5.54 2.81
C ARG A 922 -28.66 6.76 2.99
N GLU A 923 -29.21 7.95 3.25
CA GLU A 923 -28.40 9.14 3.55
C GLU A 923 -27.68 9.04 4.89
N ILE A 924 -28.33 8.52 5.94
CA ILE A 924 -27.65 8.29 7.23
C ILE A 924 -26.51 7.29 7.07
N LEU A 925 -26.68 6.25 6.26
CA LEU A 925 -25.62 5.31 5.93
C LEU A 925 -24.44 6.00 5.21
N ARG A 926 -24.69 6.89 4.25
CA ARG A 926 -23.64 7.67 3.59
C ARG A 926 -22.89 8.57 4.59
N ILE A 927 -23.62 9.32 5.41
CA ILE A 927 -23.04 10.22 6.42
C ILE A 927 -22.23 9.41 7.45
N GLY A 928 -22.78 8.30 7.94
CA GLY A 928 -22.09 7.39 8.85
C GLY A 928 -20.84 6.77 8.26
N THR A 929 -20.86 6.42 6.96
CA THR A 929 -19.67 5.93 6.25
C THR A 929 -18.60 7.02 6.15
N ARG A 930 -18.98 8.27 5.89
CA ARG A 930 -18.04 9.42 5.88
C ARG A 930 -17.44 9.68 7.27
N ASP A 931 -18.26 9.63 8.31
CA ASP A 931 -17.83 9.81 9.70
C ASP A 931 -16.84 8.70 10.12
N ILE A 932 -17.21 7.44 9.94
CA ILE A 932 -16.45 6.27 10.40
C ILE A 932 -15.22 6.00 9.53
N CYS A 933 -15.36 5.99 8.21
CA CYS A 933 -14.31 5.50 7.30
C CYS A 933 -13.44 6.60 6.72
N LEU A 934 -13.96 7.84 6.60
CA LEU A 934 -13.19 8.98 6.07
C LEU A 934 -12.76 9.99 7.15
N GLY A 935 -13.24 9.85 8.39
CA GLY A 935 -12.88 10.75 9.49
C GLY A 935 -13.35 12.20 9.27
N VAL A 936 -14.49 12.38 8.60
CA VAL A 936 -15.07 13.72 8.35
C VAL A 936 -15.37 14.42 9.68
N SER A 937 -15.18 15.74 9.72
CA SER A 937 -15.34 16.52 10.96
C SER A 937 -16.76 16.41 11.55
N THR A 938 -16.87 16.33 12.88
CA THR A 938 -18.16 16.28 13.58
C THR A 938 -19.07 17.46 13.20
N ARG A 939 -18.50 18.64 12.95
CA ARG A 939 -19.22 19.84 12.49
C ARG A 939 -19.94 19.58 11.16
N GLU A 940 -19.25 18.96 10.21
CA GLU A 940 -19.83 18.66 8.90
C GLU A 940 -20.90 17.57 9.01
N VAL A 941 -20.65 16.50 9.78
CA VAL A 941 -21.63 15.43 10.05
C VAL A 941 -22.93 16.02 10.60
N MET A 942 -22.85 16.91 11.58
CA MET A 942 -24.01 17.60 12.15
C MET A 942 -24.79 18.42 11.10
N GLY A 943 -24.07 19.11 10.21
CA GLY A 943 -24.67 19.87 9.12
C GLY A 943 -25.38 18.98 8.10
N GLU A 944 -24.77 17.86 7.70
CA GLU A 944 -25.38 16.89 6.78
C GLU A 944 -26.63 16.25 7.38
N LEU A 945 -26.60 15.86 8.66
CA LEU A 945 -27.75 15.31 9.37
C LEU A 945 -28.92 16.31 9.43
N SER A 946 -28.62 17.59 9.65
CA SER A 946 -29.59 18.69 9.64
C SER A 946 -30.18 18.90 8.24
N ALA A 947 -29.35 18.85 7.19
CA ALA A 947 -29.81 18.98 5.81
C ALA A 947 -30.75 17.86 5.36
N VAL A 948 -30.53 16.62 5.84
CA VAL A 948 -31.47 15.50 5.60
C VAL A 948 -32.82 15.77 6.26
N ALA A 949 -32.82 16.25 7.51
CA ALA A 949 -34.06 16.58 8.21
C ALA A 949 -34.84 17.70 7.53
N ASP A 950 -34.15 18.78 7.12
CA ASP A 950 -34.75 19.90 6.38
C ASP A 950 -35.42 19.42 5.09
N ALA A 951 -34.71 18.62 4.29
CA ALA A 951 -35.23 18.07 3.03
C ALA A 951 -36.44 17.15 3.26
N VAL A 952 -36.40 16.32 4.31
CA VAL A 952 -37.50 15.42 4.68
C VAL A 952 -38.74 16.22 5.10
N VAL A 953 -38.58 17.24 5.95
CA VAL A 953 -39.71 18.08 6.38
C VAL A 953 -40.29 18.86 5.21
N GLN A 954 -39.46 19.47 4.37
CA GLN A 954 -39.89 20.21 3.19
C GLN A 954 -40.74 19.36 2.25
N VAL A 955 -40.26 18.17 1.87
CA VAL A 955 -41.02 17.32 0.94
C VAL A 955 -42.24 16.70 1.62
N ALA A 956 -42.19 16.47 2.94
CA ALA A 956 -43.34 15.97 3.67
C ALA A 956 -44.49 16.97 3.74
N ILE A 957 -44.23 18.25 4.03
CA ILE A 957 -45.31 19.24 4.03
C ILE A 957 -45.91 19.44 2.64
N GLU A 958 -45.09 19.39 1.59
CA GLU A 958 -45.57 19.46 0.19
C GLU A 958 -46.52 18.29 -0.10
N LYS A 959 -46.13 17.08 0.30
CA LYS A 959 -46.92 15.88 -0.01
C LYS A 959 -48.19 15.76 0.84
N ILE A 960 -48.11 16.13 2.12
CA ILE A 960 -49.27 16.21 3.01
C ILE A 960 -50.29 17.22 2.47
N TRP A 961 -49.82 18.37 2.00
CA TRP A 961 -50.70 19.40 1.44
C TRP A 961 -51.39 18.93 0.15
N GLU A 962 -50.64 18.34 -0.78
CA GLU A 962 -51.21 17.74 -1.99
C GLU A 962 -52.31 16.70 -1.68
N ASP A 963 -52.08 15.87 -0.68
CA ASP A 963 -53.01 14.82 -0.26
C ASP A 963 -54.28 15.39 0.39
N LEU A 964 -54.13 16.41 1.27
CA LEU A 964 -55.27 17.13 1.86
C LEU A 964 -56.07 17.94 0.81
N ALA A 965 -55.40 18.48 -0.21
CA ALA A 965 -56.04 19.21 -1.31
C ALA A 965 -56.82 18.29 -2.27
N GLY A 966 -56.44 17.01 -2.38
CA GLY A 966 -57.22 16.01 -3.13
C GLY A 966 -58.64 15.81 -2.59
N GLU A 967 -58.87 16.12 -1.31
CA GLU A 967 -60.16 16.05 -0.63
C GLU A 967 -60.99 17.34 -0.75
N ASN A 968 -60.35 18.49 -1.07
CA ASN A 968 -60.98 19.81 -1.20
C ASN A 968 -60.41 20.57 -2.41
N LYS A 969 -61.21 20.73 -3.48
CA LYS A 969 -60.84 21.34 -4.78
C LYS A 969 -60.32 22.79 -4.75
N SER A 970 -60.16 23.42 -3.58
CA SER A 970 -59.80 24.83 -3.41
C SER A 970 -58.36 25.08 -2.93
N ALA A 971 -57.59 24.07 -2.53
CA ALA A 971 -56.24 24.26 -1.98
C ALA A 971 -55.15 24.12 -3.06
N SER A 972 -54.41 25.21 -3.38
CA SER A 972 -53.32 25.20 -4.37
C SER A 972 -51.95 25.08 -3.70
N ARG A 973 -50.93 24.61 -4.43
CA ARG A 973 -49.53 24.57 -3.92
C ARG A 973 -48.99 25.96 -3.60
N GLU A 974 -49.41 26.97 -4.37
CA GLU A 974 -49.05 28.38 -4.13
C GLU A 974 -49.53 28.87 -2.77
N GLU A 975 -50.66 28.36 -2.26
CA GLU A 975 -51.15 28.73 -0.93
C GLU A 975 -50.24 28.24 0.20
N LEU A 976 -49.72 27.01 0.10
CA LEU A 976 -48.73 26.50 1.06
C LEU A 976 -47.44 27.32 0.99
N GLU A 977 -46.95 27.55 -0.23
CA GLU A 977 -45.68 28.27 -0.48
C GLU A 977 -45.76 29.76 -0.13
N SER A 978 -46.96 30.34 -0.05
CA SER A 978 -47.16 31.76 0.28
C SER A 978 -47.54 32.00 1.75
N ASN A 979 -48.21 31.06 2.42
CA ASN A 979 -48.89 31.36 3.68
C ASN A 979 -48.45 30.52 4.88
N PHE A 980 -47.58 29.52 4.71
CA PHE A 980 -47.20 28.61 5.79
C PHE A 980 -45.69 28.36 5.84
N CYS A 981 -45.12 28.41 7.03
CA CYS A 981 -43.71 28.15 7.29
C CYS A 981 -43.56 27.20 8.47
N VAL A 982 -42.63 26.25 8.36
CA VAL A 982 -42.17 25.45 9.50
C VAL A 982 -40.83 25.99 9.97
N MET A 983 -40.77 26.31 11.25
CA MET A 983 -39.56 26.73 11.96
C MET A 983 -38.98 25.54 12.73
N ALA A 984 -37.67 25.41 12.75
CA ALA A 984 -36.97 24.48 13.63
C ALA A 984 -36.41 25.19 14.84
N LEU A 985 -36.38 24.52 15.98
CA LEU A 985 -35.67 24.91 17.20
C LEU A 985 -34.61 23.85 17.56
N GLY A 986 -33.97 24.04 18.72
CA GLY A 986 -33.08 23.04 19.30
C GLY A 986 -31.89 22.72 18.41
N LYS A 987 -31.52 21.44 18.32
CA LYS A 987 -30.36 20.99 17.53
C LYS A 987 -30.57 21.20 16.03
N LEU A 988 -31.77 20.95 15.50
CA LEU A 988 -32.06 21.17 14.08
C LEU A 988 -31.98 22.65 13.72
N GLY A 989 -32.53 23.50 14.58
CA GLY A 989 -32.46 24.95 14.43
C GLY A 989 -31.02 25.48 14.42
N GLY A 990 -30.13 24.89 15.23
CA GLY A 990 -28.71 25.22 15.25
C GLY A 990 -27.85 24.63 14.12
N ASN A 991 -28.41 23.80 13.23
CA ASN A 991 -27.66 22.95 12.27
C ASN A 991 -26.67 21.99 12.98
N GLU A 992 -27.12 21.42 14.10
CA GLU A 992 -26.32 20.64 15.04
C GLU A 992 -26.99 19.30 15.39
N LEU A 993 -27.73 18.71 14.45
CA LEU A 993 -28.35 17.40 14.66
C LEU A 993 -27.31 16.29 14.85
N ASN A 994 -27.62 15.36 15.76
CA ASN A 994 -26.92 14.07 15.88
C ASN A 994 -27.76 12.94 15.24
N TYR A 995 -27.15 11.76 15.07
CA TYR A 995 -27.76 10.58 14.44
C TYR A 995 -29.16 10.21 14.97
N SER A 996 -29.35 10.20 16.29
CA SER A 996 -30.62 9.85 16.93
C SER A 996 -31.22 11.04 17.69
N SER A 997 -31.49 12.14 16.98
CA SER A 997 -32.10 13.34 17.57
C SER A 997 -33.60 13.41 17.31
N ASP A 998 -34.32 14.09 18.21
CA ASP A 998 -35.67 14.59 17.92
C ASP A 998 -35.55 15.85 17.04
N ILE A 999 -36.60 16.14 16.27
CA ILE A 999 -36.73 17.40 15.53
C ILE A 999 -37.79 18.28 16.19
N ASP A 1000 -37.35 19.41 16.72
CA ASP A 1000 -38.21 20.39 17.39
C ASP A 1000 -38.78 21.37 16.38
N LEU A 1001 -40.10 21.33 16.14
CA LEU A 1001 -40.77 22.11 15.08
C LEU A 1001 -41.88 23.03 15.62
N VAL A 1002 -42.04 24.19 14.98
CA VAL A 1002 -43.15 25.13 15.21
C VAL A 1002 -43.73 25.57 13.87
N GLY A 1003 -45.05 25.46 13.71
CA GLY A 1003 -45.74 25.99 12.54
C GLY A 1003 -46.02 27.48 12.67
N LEU A 1004 -45.94 28.20 11.56
CA LEU A 1004 -46.22 29.63 11.45
C LEU A 1004 -47.08 29.87 10.21
N CYS A 1005 -48.14 30.67 10.33
CA CYS A 1005 -48.95 31.06 9.18
C CYS A 1005 -49.20 32.57 9.07
N GLU A 1006 -49.46 33.02 7.85
CA GLU A 1006 -50.00 34.34 7.53
C GLU A 1006 -51.28 34.15 6.71
N TYR A 1007 -52.34 34.89 7.04
CA TYR A 1007 -53.61 34.76 6.34
C TYR A 1007 -53.69 35.77 5.20
N PRO A 1008 -54.17 35.40 3.99
CA PRO A 1008 -54.37 36.34 2.89
C PRO A 1008 -55.25 37.53 3.29
N GLU A 1009 -54.89 38.72 2.80
CA GLU A 1009 -55.72 39.91 2.96
C GLU A 1009 -57.07 39.72 2.25
N GLY A 1010 -58.18 39.93 2.96
CA GLY A 1010 -59.53 39.72 2.41
C GLY A 1010 -60.05 38.28 2.45
N ALA A 1011 -59.45 37.38 3.24
CA ALA A 1011 -59.91 36.00 3.51
C ALA A 1011 -61.31 35.92 4.16
N SER A 1012 -62.32 36.33 3.40
CA SER A 1012 -63.76 36.31 3.67
C SER A 1012 -64.59 36.90 2.51
N ALA A 1013 -63.97 37.50 1.49
CA ALA A 1013 -64.65 38.03 0.30
C ALA A 1013 -64.48 37.09 -0.93
N GLY A 1014 -65.12 35.92 -0.89
CA GLY A 1014 -65.26 35.02 -2.05
C GLY A 1014 -64.28 33.82 -2.16
N GLY A 1015 -63.38 33.61 -1.19
CA GLY A 1015 -62.44 32.47 -1.13
C GLY A 1015 -62.42 31.76 0.24
N PRO A 1016 -61.50 30.79 0.47
CA PRO A 1016 -61.37 30.10 1.76
C PRO A 1016 -61.11 31.10 2.91
N GLY A 1017 -61.93 31.05 3.96
CA GLY A 1017 -61.81 31.98 5.10
C GLY A 1017 -60.64 31.65 6.05
N LYS A 1018 -60.32 32.55 6.98
CA LYS A 1018 -59.24 32.33 7.98
C LYS A 1018 -59.34 31.00 8.75
N ALA A 1019 -60.56 30.54 9.06
CA ALA A 1019 -60.79 29.27 9.75
C ALA A 1019 -60.31 28.06 8.92
N PHE A 1020 -60.45 28.12 7.60
CA PHE A 1020 -59.98 27.07 6.68
C PHE A 1020 -58.46 26.91 6.77
N TYR A 1021 -57.70 28.00 6.59
CA TYR A 1021 -56.23 27.95 6.63
C TYR A 1021 -55.72 27.48 8.00
N LYS A 1022 -56.31 27.98 9.09
CA LYS A 1022 -55.94 27.56 10.45
C LYS A 1022 -56.15 26.06 10.67
N GLU A 1023 -57.29 25.52 10.21
CA GLU A 1023 -57.59 24.09 10.31
C GLU A 1023 -56.64 23.25 9.44
N HIS A 1024 -56.43 23.64 8.17
CA HIS A 1024 -55.62 22.86 7.23
C HIS A 1024 -54.14 22.87 7.60
N PHE A 1025 -53.56 24.01 7.98
CA PHE A 1025 -52.17 24.06 8.45
C PHE A 1025 -51.98 23.33 9.78
N SER A 1026 -52.98 23.34 10.68
CA SER A 1026 -52.93 22.51 11.89
C SER A 1026 -52.91 21.02 11.54
N LYS A 1027 -53.77 20.57 10.60
CA LYS A 1027 -53.74 19.20 10.07
C LYS A 1027 -52.40 18.83 9.43
N VAL A 1028 -51.74 19.77 8.74
CA VAL A 1028 -50.38 19.56 8.20
C VAL A 1028 -49.40 19.23 9.33
N MET A 1029 -49.37 20.02 10.41
CA MET A 1029 -48.47 19.77 11.55
C MET A 1029 -48.81 18.48 12.30
N GLU A 1030 -50.10 18.14 12.44
CA GLU A 1030 -50.54 16.86 13.03
C GLU A 1030 -50.06 15.66 12.20
N ARG A 1031 -50.18 15.76 10.86
CA ARG A 1031 -49.67 14.73 9.95
C ARG A 1031 -48.15 14.68 9.92
N ILE A 1032 -47.44 15.80 9.99
CA ILE A 1032 -45.97 15.78 10.14
C ILE A 1032 -45.56 14.99 11.40
N LEU A 1033 -46.20 15.27 12.54
CA LEU A 1033 -45.96 14.55 13.79
C LEU A 1033 -46.23 13.05 13.62
N SER A 1034 -47.41 12.69 13.09
CA SER A 1034 -47.83 11.30 12.92
C SER A 1034 -46.97 10.55 11.88
N ASP A 1035 -46.86 11.08 10.67
CA ASP A 1035 -46.24 10.40 9.53
C ASP A 1035 -44.73 10.22 9.71
N LEU A 1036 -44.02 11.20 10.26
CA LEU A 1036 -42.58 11.06 10.48
C LEU A 1036 -42.25 10.17 11.69
N SER A 1037 -43.09 10.18 12.74
CA SER A 1037 -42.86 9.43 13.98
C SER A 1037 -43.38 7.99 13.95
N LYS A 1038 -44.34 7.68 13.06
CA LYS A 1038 -44.95 6.35 12.94
C LYS A 1038 -43.91 5.29 12.55
N HIS A 1039 -43.92 4.20 13.31
CA HIS A 1039 -43.13 3.02 12.99
C HIS A 1039 -43.81 2.17 11.92
N THR A 1040 -43.04 1.79 10.91
CA THR A 1040 -43.43 0.92 9.79
C THR A 1040 -42.41 -0.20 9.65
N GLU A 1041 -42.57 -1.06 8.63
CA GLU A 1041 -41.52 -2.00 8.25
C GLU A 1041 -40.20 -1.27 7.98
N GLU A 1042 -40.23 -0.06 7.40
CA GLU A 1042 -39.06 0.80 7.18
C GLU A 1042 -38.71 1.69 8.40
N GLY A 1043 -39.17 1.32 9.60
CA GLY A 1043 -38.94 2.06 10.85
C GLY A 1043 -39.69 3.39 10.88
N TYR A 1044 -39.08 4.41 11.48
CA TYR A 1044 -39.57 5.79 11.53
C TYR A 1044 -38.61 6.74 10.79
N ALA A 1045 -39.07 7.93 10.43
CA ALA A 1045 -38.21 8.95 9.80
C ALA A 1045 -37.52 9.80 10.87
N TYR A 1046 -38.31 10.47 11.70
CA TYR A 1046 -37.87 11.29 12.82
C TYR A 1046 -38.89 11.28 13.94
N ARG A 1047 -38.44 11.37 15.19
CA ARG A 1047 -39.30 11.73 16.31
C ARG A 1047 -39.52 13.24 16.27
N VAL A 1048 -40.76 13.68 16.18
CA VAL A 1048 -41.11 15.11 16.10
C VAL A 1048 -41.55 15.60 17.47
N ASP A 1049 -41.02 16.74 17.91
CA ASP A 1049 -41.46 17.43 19.12
C ASP A 1049 -42.07 18.80 18.76
N LEU A 1050 -43.33 19.01 19.15
CA LEU A 1050 -44.07 20.25 18.96
C LEU A 1050 -44.31 21.02 20.27
N ARG A 1051 -43.65 20.63 21.38
CA ARG A 1051 -43.91 21.17 22.72
C ARG A 1051 -43.29 22.54 22.98
N LEU A 1052 -42.31 22.96 22.17
CA LEU A 1052 -41.64 24.26 22.31
C LEU A 1052 -42.44 25.44 21.72
N ARG A 1053 -43.65 25.19 21.20
CA ARG A 1053 -44.57 26.24 20.73
C ARG A 1053 -45.14 27.06 21.90
N PRO A 1054 -45.63 28.30 21.66
CA PRO A 1054 -46.27 29.12 22.69
C PRO A 1054 -47.34 28.38 23.48
N PHE A 1055 -47.38 28.57 24.81
CA PHE A 1055 -48.28 27.87 25.74
C PHE A 1055 -48.16 26.32 25.73
N GLY A 1056 -47.10 25.78 25.11
CA GLY A 1056 -46.82 24.36 25.05
C GLY A 1056 -47.97 23.55 24.48
N ARG A 1057 -48.35 22.46 25.16
CA ARG A 1057 -49.43 21.55 24.71
C ARG A 1057 -50.80 22.21 24.60
N SER A 1058 -51.05 23.27 25.35
CA SER A 1058 -52.34 23.98 25.38
C SER A 1058 -52.42 25.09 24.33
N GLY A 1059 -51.32 25.40 23.65
CA GLY A 1059 -51.27 26.44 22.63
C GLY A 1059 -51.63 25.94 21.24
N GLU A 1060 -51.96 26.90 20.36
CA GLU A 1060 -52.25 26.66 18.95
C GLU A 1060 -51.09 25.94 18.27
N LEU A 1061 -51.39 24.95 17.42
CA LEU A 1061 -50.37 24.21 16.66
C LEU A 1061 -49.69 25.10 15.61
N VAL A 1062 -50.46 26.00 15.01
CA VAL A 1062 -50.00 26.94 13.99
C VAL A 1062 -50.52 28.34 14.34
N PRO A 1063 -49.82 29.09 15.20
CA PRO A 1063 -50.13 30.49 15.45
C PRO A 1063 -49.94 31.35 14.19
N SER A 1064 -50.73 32.41 14.09
CA SER A 1064 -50.49 33.47 13.08
C SER A 1064 -49.22 34.26 13.41
N LEU A 1065 -48.59 34.87 12.40
CA LEU A 1065 -47.42 35.75 12.57
C LEU A 1065 -47.61 36.76 13.70
N SER A 1066 -48.70 37.52 13.70
CA SER A 1066 -48.97 38.52 14.73
C SER A 1066 -49.18 37.92 16.12
N ALA A 1067 -49.80 36.73 16.22
CA ALA A 1067 -50.00 36.06 17.50
C ALA A 1067 -48.67 35.56 18.09
N LEU A 1068 -47.82 34.98 17.23
CA LEU A 1068 -46.51 34.49 17.62
C LEU A 1068 -45.57 35.65 18.01
N GLU A 1069 -45.57 36.74 17.24
CA GLU A 1069 -44.86 37.98 17.58
C GLU A 1069 -45.28 38.51 18.95
N ASN A 1070 -46.59 38.70 19.18
CA ASN A 1070 -47.12 39.19 20.45
C ASN A 1070 -46.73 38.31 21.64
N TYR A 1071 -46.73 36.98 21.46
CA TYR A 1071 -46.31 36.06 22.51
C TYR A 1071 -44.86 36.30 22.93
N TYR A 1072 -43.93 36.41 21.99
CA TYR A 1072 -42.54 36.63 22.33
C TYR A 1072 -42.25 38.03 22.89
N TYR A 1073 -43.01 39.05 22.49
CA TYR A 1073 -42.88 40.39 23.05
C TYR A 1073 -43.35 40.50 24.51
N TYR A 1074 -44.45 39.82 24.86
CA TYR A 1074 -45.15 40.08 26.14
C TYR A 1074 -45.26 38.87 27.07
N GLY A 1075 -45.16 37.64 26.54
CA GLY A 1075 -45.46 36.40 27.26
C GLY A 1075 -44.31 35.42 27.42
N ALA A 1076 -43.28 35.48 26.58
CA ALA A 1076 -42.18 34.52 26.61
C ALA A 1076 -41.28 34.68 27.85
N SER A 1077 -41.02 33.57 28.52
CA SER A 1077 -40.07 33.48 29.62
C SER A 1077 -38.61 33.40 29.13
N LEU A 1078 -37.63 33.61 30.02
CA LEU A 1078 -36.21 33.61 29.66
C LEU A 1078 -35.74 32.31 28.98
N TRP A 1079 -36.26 31.16 29.40
CA TRP A 1079 -35.88 29.87 28.80
C TRP A 1079 -36.45 29.69 27.39
N GLU A 1080 -37.60 30.30 27.09
CA GLU A 1080 -38.19 30.29 25.75
C GLU A 1080 -37.41 31.20 24.81
N LEU A 1081 -36.92 32.34 25.31
CA LEU A 1081 -36.01 33.21 24.57
C LEU A 1081 -34.66 32.53 24.31
N GLN A 1082 -34.15 31.79 25.29
CA GLN A 1082 -32.96 30.96 25.14
C GLN A 1082 -33.14 29.90 24.04
N ALA A 1083 -34.30 29.23 24.01
CA ALA A 1083 -34.63 28.27 22.94
C ALA A 1083 -34.77 28.97 21.58
N ALA A 1084 -35.35 30.17 21.55
CA ALA A 1084 -35.55 30.95 20.33
C ALA A 1084 -34.24 31.42 19.67
N LEU A 1085 -33.12 31.50 20.39
CA LEU A 1085 -31.80 31.76 19.80
C LEU A 1085 -31.44 30.77 18.69
N LYS A 1086 -31.92 29.52 18.81
CA LYS A 1086 -31.68 28.47 17.80
C LYS A 1086 -32.74 28.43 16.71
N MET A 1087 -33.73 29.32 16.72
CA MET A 1087 -34.85 29.21 15.79
C MET A 1087 -34.44 29.59 14.36
N ARG A 1088 -34.86 28.82 13.35
CA ARG A 1088 -34.72 29.19 11.94
C ARG A 1088 -35.84 28.61 11.07
N PRO A 1089 -36.20 29.26 9.95
CA PRO A 1089 -37.09 28.66 8.96
C PRO A 1089 -36.43 27.48 8.25
N ILE A 1090 -37.17 26.39 8.04
CA ILE A 1090 -36.65 25.17 7.40
C ILE A 1090 -37.49 24.67 6.23
N ALA A 1091 -38.79 24.97 6.22
CA ALA A 1091 -39.68 24.49 5.17
C ALA A 1091 -40.89 25.39 4.93
N GLY A 1092 -41.43 25.36 3.71
CA GLY A 1092 -42.57 26.18 3.28
C GLY A 1092 -42.11 27.58 2.84
N ASN A 1093 -42.87 28.62 3.21
CA ASN A 1093 -42.51 30.00 2.96
C ASN A 1093 -41.38 30.46 3.89
N LEU A 1094 -40.13 30.25 3.47
CA LEU A 1094 -38.96 30.69 4.26
C LEU A 1094 -38.93 32.22 4.46
N HIS A 1095 -39.48 33.00 3.53
CA HIS A 1095 -39.53 34.47 3.66
C HIS A 1095 -40.43 34.90 4.83
N LEU A 1096 -41.58 34.23 5.01
CA LEU A 1096 -42.45 34.45 6.18
C LEU A 1096 -41.71 34.16 7.50
N GLY A 1097 -40.96 33.06 7.56
CA GLY A 1097 -40.17 32.73 8.74
C GLY A 1097 -39.03 33.71 9.00
N HIS A 1098 -38.35 34.20 7.95
CA HIS A 1098 -37.32 35.25 8.10
C HIS A 1098 -37.91 36.58 8.62
N ARG A 1099 -39.08 36.99 8.12
CA ARG A 1099 -39.82 38.16 8.66
C ARG A 1099 -40.10 38.01 10.15
N PHE A 1100 -40.50 36.83 10.60
CA PHE A 1100 -40.69 36.56 12.02
C PHE A 1100 -39.36 36.65 12.81
N MET A 1101 -38.27 36.10 12.28
CA MET A 1101 -36.95 36.17 12.92
C MET A 1101 -36.47 37.61 13.09
N GLU A 1102 -36.66 38.50 12.10
CA GLU A 1102 -36.32 39.93 12.21
C GLU A 1102 -37.06 40.65 13.36
N LYS A 1103 -38.27 40.18 13.70
CA LYS A 1103 -39.07 40.73 14.81
C LYS A 1103 -38.57 40.22 16.16
N ILE A 1104 -38.35 38.91 16.25
CA ILE A 1104 -37.81 38.26 17.45
C ILE A 1104 -36.41 38.78 17.77
N GLU A 1105 -35.61 39.11 16.76
CA GLU A 1105 -34.28 39.68 16.94
C GLU A 1105 -34.30 40.92 17.85
N LYS A 1106 -35.35 41.75 17.74
CA LYS A 1106 -35.54 42.93 18.62
C LYS A 1106 -35.78 42.54 20.09
N VAL A 1107 -36.52 41.45 20.32
CA VAL A 1107 -36.77 40.91 21.65
C VAL A 1107 -35.48 40.32 22.23
N LEU A 1108 -34.72 39.58 21.42
CA LEU A 1108 -33.44 38.99 21.84
C LEU A 1108 -32.40 40.06 22.20
N LYS A 1109 -32.43 41.22 21.53
CA LYS A 1109 -31.58 42.40 21.82
C LYS A 1109 -31.99 43.21 23.05
N THR A 1110 -33.09 42.88 23.71
CA THR A 1110 -33.49 43.64 24.91
C THR A 1110 -32.44 43.42 26.02
N PRO A 1111 -31.85 44.47 26.61
CA PRO A 1111 -30.89 44.34 27.70
C PRO A 1111 -31.47 43.56 28.87
N ARG A 1112 -30.69 42.64 29.44
CA ARG A 1112 -31.09 41.78 30.56
C ARG A 1112 -29.94 41.61 31.53
N GLU A 1113 -30.27 41.51 32.81
CA GLU A 1113 -29.29 41.29 33.86
C GLU A 1113 -28.78 39.84 33.83
N MET A 1114 -27.46 39.67 33.79
CA MET A 1114 -26.79 38.36 33.80
C MET A 1114 -27.26 37.48 34.99
N LYS A 1115 -27.53 38.10 36.15
CA LYS A 1115 -27.99 37.39 37.36
C LYS A 1115 -29.32 36.65 37.17
N ASP A 1116 -30.23 37.23 36.38
CA ASP A 1116 -31.58 36.68 36.14
C ASP A 1116 -31.51 35.56 35.11
N ILE A 1117 -30.68 35.74 34.07
CA ILE A 1117 -30.36 34.72 33.06
C ILE A 1117 -29.71 33.51 33.74
N ALA A 1118 -28.66 33.73 34.54
CA ALA A 1118 -27.95 32.68 35.26
C ALA A 1118 -28.89 31.94 36.25
N ALA A 1119 -29.73 32.65 37.00
CA ALA A 1119 -30.71 32.02 37.89
C ALA A 1119 -31.75 31.18 37.13
N SER A 1120 -32.18 31.63 35.95
CA SER A 1120 -33.05 30.84 35.06
C SER A 1120 -32.37 29.56 34.60
N ILE A 1121 -31.13 29.67 34.12
CA ILE A 1121 -30.33 28.54 33.64
C ILE A 1121 -30.05 27.54 34.77
N GLU A 1122 -29.68 28.00 35.97
CA GLU A 1122 -29.41 27.13 37.11
C GLU A 1122 -30.64 26.30 37.50
N ARG A 1123 -31.85 26.90 37.47
CA ARG A 1123 -33.10 26.15 37.71
C ARG A 1123 -33.29 25.03 36.69
N LEU A 1124 -33.17 25.34 35.39
CA LEU A 1124 -33.30 24.36 34.31
C LEU A 1124 -32.23 23.27 34.39
N ARG A 1125 -31.01 23.63 34.77
CA ARG A 1125 -29.90 22.70 34.98
C ARG A 1125 -30.19 21.75 36.13
N HIS A 1126 -30.63 22.27 37.28
CA HIS A 1126 -31.02 21.45 38.43
C HIS A 1126 -32.15 20.48 38.10
N GLU A 1127 -33.15 20.92 37.34
CA GLU A 1127 -34.24 20.07 36.87
C GLU A 1127 -33.74 18.98 35.91
N SER A 1128 -32.88 19.35 34.95
CA SER A 1128 -32.28 18.42 33.98
C SER A 1128 -31.43 17.33 34.65
N VAL A 1129 -30.61 17.71 35.64
CA VAL A 1129 -29.78 16.78 36.41
C VAL A 1129 -30.67 15.85 37.24
N ARG A 1130 -31.65 16.39 37.99
CA ARG A 1130 -32.59 15.58 38.79
C ARG A 1130 -33.38 14.59 37.94
N ALA A 1131 -33.85 15.00 36.76
CA ALA A 1131 -34.55 14.11 35.83
C ALA A 1131 -33.65 12.98 35.32
N SER A 1132 -32.37 13.29 35.06
CA SER A 1132 -31.38 12.31 34.59
C SER A 1132 -30.96 11.31 35.69
N SER A 1133 -30.90 11.75 36.96
CA SER A 1133 -30.50 10.92 38.11
C SER A 1133 -31.59 9.96 38.61
N ARG A 1134 -32.86 10.15 38.23
CA ARG A 1134 -34.00 9.34 38.72
C ARG A 1134 -34.12 7.94 38.10
N GLY A 1135 -33.35 7.62 37.05
CA GLY A 1135 -33.46 6.34 36.32
C GLY A 1135 -32.17 5.54 36.15
N LEU A 1136 -31.00 6.11 36.46
CA LEU A 1136 -29.69 5.52 36.13
C LEU A 1136 -28.73 5.68 37.32
N GLY A 1137 -28.48 4.61 38.07
CA GLY A 1137 -27.45 4.63 39.12
C GLY A 1137 -26.04 4.84 38.53
N SER A 1138 -25.19 5.63 39.19
CA SER A 1138 -23.74 5.85 38.97
C SER A 1138 -23.19 6.10 37.54
N ALA A 1139 -23.98 6.01 36.47
CA ALA A 1139 -23.50 6.13 35.09
C ALA A 1139 -23.25 7.58 34.69
N ILE A 1140 -22.12 7.85 34.05
CA ILE A 1140 -21.71 9.19 33.62
C ILE A 1140 -22.49 9.59 32.36
N ASN A 1141 -23.15 10.75 32.39
CA ASN A 1141 -23.95 11.26 31.26
C ASN A 1141 -23.22 12.41 30.55
N VAL A 1142 -22.92 12.23 29.26
CA VAL A 1142 -22.14 13.21 28.47
C VAL A 1142 -22.93 14.48 28.14
N LYS A 1143 -24.26 14.41 28.20
CA LYS A 1143 -25.16 15.51 27.84
C LYS A 1143 -25.55 16.36 29.05
N THR A 1144 -26.03 15.73 30.11
CA THR A 1144 -26.59 16.40 31.29
C THR A 1144 -25.69 16.33 32.53
N GLY A 1145 -24.56 15.59 32.46
CA GLY A 1145 -23.56 15.56 33.51
C GLY A 1145 -22.85 16.90 33.71
N VAL A 1146 -22.17 17.05 34.85
CA VAL A 1146 -21.38 18.25 35.15
C VAL A 1146 -20.22 18.40 34.17
N GLY A 1147 -20.11 19.55 33.52
CA GLY A 1147 -19.13 19.76 32.44
C GLY A 1147 -19.55 19.15 31.10
N GLY A 1148 -20.80 18.69 30.96
CA GLY A 1148 -21.30 18.07 29.73
C GLY A 1148 -21.80 19.06 28.67
N LEU A 1149 -22.36 18.54 27.58
CA LEU A 1149 -22.82 19.33 26.42
C LEU A 1149 -23.82 20.43 26.78
N ARG A 1150 -24.74 20.15 27.71
CA ARG A 1150 -25.74 21.13 28.13
C ARG A 1150 -25.13 22.30 28.90
N ASP A 1151 -24.03 22.10 29.62
CA ASP A 1151 -23.31 23.20 30.29
C ASP A 1151 -22.68 24.14 29.25
N VAL A 1152 -22.11 23.60 28.16
CA VAL A 1152 -21.62 24.41 27.04
C VAL A 1152 -22.74 25.22 26.36
N GLU A 1153 -23.85 24.55 26.03
CA GLU A 1153 -25.02 25.19 25.41
C GLU A 1153 -25.57 26.33 26.30
N PHE A 1154 -25.72 26.07 27.60
CA PHE A 1154 -26.21 27.03 28.57
C PHE A 1154 -25.26 28.20 28.78
N LEU A 1155 -23.96 27.96 28.87
CA LEU A 1155 -22.96 29.02 28.94
C LEU A 1155 -23.07 29.97 27.74
N ILE A 1156 -23.01 29.42 26.54
CA ILE A 1156 -22.99 30.21 25.31
C ILE A 1156 -24.31 30.96 25.13
N GLN A 1157 -25.46 30.30 25.30
CA GLN A 1157 -26.76 30.95 25.17
C GLN A 1157 -27.02 31.99 26.26
N GLY A 1158 -26.51 31.76 27.48
CA GLY A 1158 -26.56 32.75 28.55
C GLY A 1158 -25.80 34.02 28.17
N LEU A 1159 -24.56 33.86 27.70
CA LEU A 1159 -23.73 34.98 27.22
C LEU A 1159 -24.34 35.68 26.00
N GLN A 1160 -24.96 34.94 25.07
CA GLN A 1160 -25.71 35.53 23.96
C GLN A 1160 -26.84 36.43 24.47
N LEU A 1161 -27.69 35.95 25.39
CA LEU A 1161 -28.80 36.75 25.93
C LEU A 1161 -28.33 37.97 26.73
N THR A 1162 -27.16 37.88 27.38
CA THR A 1162 -26.56 38.99 28.12
C THR A 1162 -26.03 40.06 27.16
N TYR A 1163 -25.25 39.67 26.15
CA TYR A 1163 -24.47 40.61 25.33
C TYR A 1163 -25.04 40.88 23.93
N ALA A 1164 -26.14 40.23 23.51
CA ALA A 1164 -26.75 40.46 22.20
C ALA A 1164 -27.17 41.92 21.95
N HIS A 1165 -27.44 42.67 23.01
CA HIS A 1165 -27.76 44.11 22.93
C HIS A 1165 -26.53 44.98 22.60
N GLU A 1166 -25.32 44.51 22.92
CA GLU A 1166 -24.04 45.18 22.62
C GLU A 1166 -23.45 44.73 21.28
N ASN A 1167 -23.60 43.44 20.95
CA ASN A 1167 -23.10 42.87 19.70
C ASN A 1167 -24.15 41.97 19.04
N HIS A 1168 -24.71 42.45 17.93
CA HIS A 1168 -25.74 41.75 17.17
C HIS A 1168 -25.23 40.46 16.52
N SER A 1169 -23.92 40.34 16.25
CA SER A 1169 -23.37 39.12 15.64
C SER A 1169 -23.51 37.90 16.56
N LEU A 1170 -23.83 38.10 17.84
CA LEU A 1170 -24.10 37.04 18.82
C LEU A 1170 -25.45 36.34 18.62
N ILE A 1171 -26.38 36.86 17.82
CA ILE A 1171 -27.66 36.19 17.55
C ILE A 1171 -27.43 35.10 16.49
N GLN A 1172 -26.84 33.99 16.93
CA GLN A 1172 -26.47 32.83 16.12
C GLN A 1172 -27.09 31.58 16.72
N GLY A 1173 -27.78 30.80 15.87
CA GLY A 1173 -28.38 29.53 16.32
C GLY A 1173 -27.36 28.39 16.48
N ASN A 1174 -26.27 28.44 15.71
CA ASN A 1174 -25.20 27.45 15.79
C ASN A 1174 -24.27 27.75 16.96
N THR A 1175 -24.05 26.79 17.85
CA THR A 1175 -23.26 26.97 19.08
C THR A 1175 -21.81 27.29 18.79
N LEU A 1176 -21.19 26.71 17.75
CA LEU A 1176 -19.81 27.00 17.38
C LEU A 1176 -19.66 28.42 16.80
N LEU A 1177 -20.60 28.85 15.94
CA LEU A 1177 -20.60 30.22 15.40
C LEU A 1177 -20.86 31.26 16.50
N ALA A 1178 -21.75 30.95 17.45
CA ALA A 1178 -21.99 31.81 18.62
C ALA A 1178 -20.73 31.95 19.48
N LEU A 1179 -19.99 30.85 19.69
CA LEU A 1179 -18.74 30.85 20.43
C LEU A 1179 -17.63 31.64 19.71
N GLU A 1180 -17.57 31.58 18.38
CA GLU A 1180 -16.71 32.44 17.56
C GLU A 1180 -17.03 33.92 17.75
N ALA A 1181 -18.31 34.28 17.64
CA ALA A 1181 -18.76 35.66 17.82
C ALA A 1181 -18.50 36.20 19.24
N LEU A 1182 -18.58 35.36 20.27
CA LEU A 1182 -18.20 35.72 21.65
C LEU A 1182 -16.70 36.05 21.78
N GLY A 1183 -15.83 35.31 21.07
CA GLY A 1183 -14.40 35.58 21.03
C GLY A 1183 -14.04 36.84 20.26
N GLU A 1184 -14.61 37.03 19.07
CA GLU A 1184 -14.42 38.22 18.25
C GLU A 1184 -14.89 39.49 18.96
N GLY A 1185 -16.01 39.41 19.67
CA GLY A 1185 -16.54 40.46 20.53
C GLY A 1185 -15.77 40.67 21.84
N ARG A 1186 -14.76 39.84 22.13
CA ARG A 1186 -13.96 39.85 23.37
C ARG A 1186 -14.77 39.65 24.66
N PHE A 1187 -15.95 39.02 24.56
CA PHE A 1187 -16.76 38.61 25.72
C PHE A 1187 -16.20 37.35 26.38
N LEU A 1188 -15.46 36.54 25.61
CA LEU A 1188 -14.66 35.42 26.12
C LEU A 1188 -13.21 35.55 25.63
N PRO A 1189 -12.22 35.16 26.45
CA PRO A 1189 -10.84 35.03 26.00
C PRO A 1189 -10.72 34.02 24.85
N MET A 1190 -9.88 34.34 23.86
CA MET A 1190 -9.75 33.50 22.66
C MET A 1190 -9.23 32.09 22.96
N ASN A 1191 -8.42 31.91 24.00
CA ASN A 1191 -7.99 30.58 24.42
C ASN A 1191 -9.16 29.73 24.93
N THR A 1192 -10.04 30.31 25.75
CA THR A 1192 -11.25 29.64 26.25
C THR A 1192 -12.20 29.29 25.11
N VAL A 1193 -12.30 30.16 24.10
CA VAL A 1193 -13.09 29.89 22.89
C VAL A 1193 -12.56 28.66 22.15
N GLU A 1194 -11.26 28.59 21.89
CA GLU A 1194 -10.67 27.44 21.18
C GLU A 1194 -10.76 26.14 22.01
N GLU A 1195 -10.57 26.22 23.34
CA GLU A 1195 -10.77 25.08 24.26
C GLU A 1195 -12.22 24.57 24.22
N LEU A 1196 -13.21 25.47 24.39
CA LEU A 1196 -14.63 25.09 24.39
C LEU A 1196 -15.09 24.56 23.04
N LYS A 1197 -14.53 25.04 21.91
CA LYS A 1197 -14.82 24.47 20.58
C LYS A 1197 -14.34 23.02 20.51
N ALA A 1198 -13.10 22.76 20.92
CA ALA A 1198 -12.52 21.43 20.92
C ALA A 1198 -13.31 20.49 21.84
N ASP A 1199 -13.63 20.94 23.04
CA ASP A 1199 -14.37 20.18 24.06
C ASP A 1199 -15.81 19.86 23.59
N TYR A 1200 -16.51 20.84 23.00
CA TYR A 1200 -17.84 20.63 22.44
C TYR A 1200 -17.83 19.63 21.28
N LEU A 1201 -16.88 19.75 20.36
CA LEU A 1201 -16.73 18.81 19.23
C LEU A 1201 -16.36 17.40 19.71
N PHE A 1202 -15.53 17.29 20.73
CA PHE A 1202 -15.19 16.02 21.37
C PHE A 1202 -16.43 15.37 21.97
N LEU A 1203 -17.16 16.07 22.86
CA LEU A 1203 -18.36 15.53 23.49
C LEU A 1203 -19.46 15.19 22.47
N ARG A 1204 -19.59 15.96 21.38
CA ARG A 1204 -20.49 15.64 20.26
C ARG A 1204 -20.06 14.37 19.54
N LYS A 1205 -18.76 14.17 19.32
CA LYS A 1205 -18.24 12.92 18.78
C LYS A 1205 -18.57 11.74 19.70
N VAL A 1206 -18.38 11.88 21.02
CA VAL A 1206 -18.80 10.84 21.98
C VAL A 1206 -20.30 10.53 21.84
N GLU A 1207 -21.15 11.57 21.85
CA GLU A 1207 -22.60 11.41 21.69
C GLU A 1207 -22.96 10.75 20.36
N HIS A 1208 -22.28 11.09 19.25
CA HIS A 1208 -22.51 10.47 17.95
C HIS A 1208 -22.24 8.97 17.96
N TYR A 1209 -21.08 8.54 18.49
CA TYR A 1209 -20.69 7.12 18.50
C TYR A 1209 -21.53 6.28 19.46
N LEU A 1210 -22.03 6.87 20.56
CA LEU A 1210 -23.03 6.21 21.41
C LEU A 1210 -24.36 6.00 20.70
N GLN A 1211 -24.80 6.96 19.89
CA GLN A 1211 -26.09 6.90 19.21
C GLN A 1211 -26.07 6.05 17.95
N ILE A 1212 -25.04 6.19 17.11
CA ILE A 1212 -24.97 5.51 15.80
C ILE A 1212 -24.81 4.00 15.92
N LEU A 1213 -24.35 3.50 17.08
CA LEU A 1213 -24.17 2.06 17.29
C LEU A 1213 -25.48 1.29 17.04
N GLU A 1214 -26.61 1.79 17.57
CA GLU A 1214 -27.93 1.15 17.47
C GLU A 1214 -29.07 2.10 17.03
N ASP A 1215 -28.77 3.33 16.60
CA ASP A 1215 -29.74 4.42 16.36
C ASP A 1215 -30.67 4.70 17.56
N ARG A 1216 -30.06 4.85 18.74
CA ARG A 1216 -30.77 5.11 20.01
C ARG A 1216 -30.31 6.40 20.66
N GLN A 1217 -31.18 7.05 21.44
CA GLN A 1217 -30.88 8.24 22.25
C GLN A 1217 -30.08 7.90 23.51
N ILE A 1218 -28.88 7.36 23.32
CA ILE A 1218 -27.97 7.02 24.42
C ILE A 1218 -27.07 8.23 24.69
N HIS A 1219 -27.00 8.62 25.96
CA HIS A 1219 -26.16 9.73 26.46
C HIS A 1219 -25.25 9.30 27.61
N THR A 1220 -25.37 8.06 28.06
CA THR A 1220 -24.57 7.51 29.16
C THR A 1220 -23.42 6.69 28.60
N LEU A 1221 -22.25 6.85 29.20
CA LEU A 1221 -21.10 6.01 28.88
C LEU A 1221 -21.38 4.54 29.29
N PRO A 1222 -20.81 3.56 28.56
CA PRO A 1222 -20.92 2.14 28.92
C PRO A 1222 -20.40 1.85 30.32
N LYS A 1223 -20.96 0.84 30.99
CA LYS A 1223 -20.45 0.35 32.28
C LYS A 1223 -19.47 -0.80 32.11
N ASP A 1224 -19.66 -1.61 31.08
CA ASP A 1224 -18.76 -2.72 30.77
C ASP A 1224 -17.41 -2.17 30.27
N GLU A 1225 -16.33 -2.71 30.83
CA GLU A 1225 -14.97 -2.22 30.53
C GLU A 1225 -14.59 -2.46 29.06
N LYS A 1226 -15.06 -3.55 28.45
CA LYS A 1226 -14.77 -3.87 27.04
C LYS A 1226 -15.56 -2.97 26.11
N GLU A 1227 -16.83 -2.72 26.40
CA GLU A 1227 -17.64 -1.76 25.63
C GLU A 1227 -17.03 -0.34 25.70
N MET A 1228 -16.48 0.05 26.85
CA MET A 1228 -15.73 1.30 27.00
C MET A 1228 -14.45 1.31 26.16
N ASP A 1229 -13.69 0.21 26.14
CA ASP A 1229 -12.50 0.08 25.28
C ASP A 1229 -12.87 0.20 23.79
N PHE A 1230 -13.98 -0.42 23.35
CA PHE A 1230 -14.45 -0.28 21.97
C PHE A 1230 -14.88 1.16 21.65
N LEU A 1231 -15.56 1.84 22.58
CA LEU A 1231 -15.90 3.25 22.44
C LEU A 1231 -14.64 4.13 22.34
N ALA A 1232 -13.65 3.90 23.21
CA ALA A 1232 -12.37 4.60 23.20
C ALA A 1232 -11.66 4.45 21.85
N LYS A 1233 -11.59 3.22 21.33
CA LYS A 1233 -11.00 2.92 20.01
C LYS A 1233 -11.70 3.62 18.87
N ARG A 1234 -13.04 3.70 18.89
CA ARG A 1234 -13.85 4.41 17.88
C ARG A 1234 -13.59 5.93 17.89
N ILE A 1235 -13.38 6.51 19.07
CA ILE A 1235 -13.28 7.97 19.22
C ILE A 1235 -11.84 8.46 19.07
N LEU A 1236 -10.88 7.78 19.70
CA LEU A 1236 -9.49 8.19 19.82
C LEU A 1236 -8.52 7.40 18.92
N GLY A 1237 -8.96 6.30 18.31
CA GLY A 1237 -8.17 5.43 17.45
C GLY A 1237 -7.77 4.10 18.10
N ILE A 1238 -7.36 3.12 17.28
CA ILE A 1238 -7.21 1.71 17.68
C ILE A 1238 -6.14 1.46 18.77
N ASP A 1239 -5.12 2.33 18.84
CA ASP A 1239 -4.01 2.23 19.80
C ASP A 1239 -4.36 2.83 21.18
N ARG A 1240 -5.60 3.30 21.37
CA ARG A 1240 -6.10 3.89 22.61
C ARG A 1240 -7.08 2.96 23.30
N ASP A 1241 -7.16 3.08 24.61
CA ASP A 1241 -8.02 2.28 25.48
C ASP A 1241 -8.91 3.17 26.36
N ARG A 1242 -9.72 2.54 27.21
CA ARG A 1242 -10.59 3.23 28.15
C ARG A 1242 -9.88 4.22 29.06
N THR A 1243 -8.63 3.98 29.44
CA THR A 1243 -7.87 4.85 30.36
C THR A 1243 -7.60 6.18 29.70
N HIS A 1244 -7.07 6.15 28.47
CA HIS A 1244 -6.83 7.34 27.67
C HIS A 1244 -8.12 8.13 27.41
N PHE A 1245 -9.23 7.42 27.15
CA PHE A 1245 -10.53 8.06 26.95
C PHE A 1245 -11.06 8.76 28.20
N LEU A 1246 -10.99 8.11 29.36
CA LEU A 1246 -11.46 8.67 30.62
C LEU A 1246 -10.63 9.89 31.04
N GLU A 1247 -9.31 9.85 30.85
CA GLU A 1247 -8.43 11.01 31.11
C GLU A 1247 -8.81 12.21 30.26
N GLU A 1248 -8.94 12.03 28.93
CA GLU A 1248 -9.35 13.12 28.03
C GLU A 1248 -10.75 13.63 28.36
N PHE A 1249 -11.68 12.72 28.69
CA PHE A 1249 -13.05 13.06 29.07
C PHE A 1249 -13.13 13.85 30.38
N GLU A 1250 -12.32 13.50 31.39
CA GLU A 1250 -12.23 14.23 32.65
C GLU A 1250 -11.63 15.62 32.48
N LEU A 1251 -10.57 15.75 31.67
CA LEU A 1251 -9.96 17.04 31.33
C LEU A 1251 -10.95 17.95 30.61
N CYS A 1252 -11.64 17.42 29.59
CA CYS A 1252 -12.71 18.11 28.87
C CYS A 1252 -13.80 18.62 29.81
N ASN A 1253 -14.37 17.74 30.65
CA ASN A 1253 -15.41 18.15 31.61
C ASN A 1253 -14.90 19.17 32.61
N GLY A 1254 -13.65 19.05 33.07
CA GLY A 1254 -13.01 20.00 33.97
C GLY A 1254 -12.92 21.40 33.37
N ARG A 1255 -12.47 21.51 32.11
CA ARG A 1255 -12.39 22.78 31.37
C ARG A 1255 -13.77 23.41 31.17
N ILE A 1256 -14.74 22.64 30.67
CA ILE A 1256 -16.12 23.12 30.48
C ILE A 1256 -16.71 23.61 31.80
N ARG A 1257 -16.58 22.82 32.87
CA ARG A 1257 -17.07 23.19 34.20
C ARG A 1257 -16.45 24.49 34.68
N ASN A 1258 -15.13 24.63 34.54
CA ASN A 1258 -14.42 25.84 34.96
C ASN A 1258 -14.89 27.07 34.17
N ALA A 1259 -15.06 26.95 32.85
CA ALA A 1259 -15.59 28.04 32.02
C ALA A 1259 -17.03 28.40 32.40
N TYR A 1260 -17.90 27.39 32.57
CA TYR A 1260 -19.29 27.59 33.00
C TYR A 1260 -19.36 28.32 34.35
N GLU A 1261 -18.59 27.86 35.35
CA GLU A 1261 -18.55 28.50 36.67
C GLU A 1261 -17.98 29.92 36.60
N THR A 1262 -16.91 30.14 35.84
CA THR A 1262 -16.23 31.44 35.77
C THR A 1262 -17.07 32.51 35.08
N TYR A 1263 -17.57 32.21 33.87
CA TYR A 1263 -18.16 33.22 32.99
C TYR A 1263 -19.67 33.35 33.12
N LEU A 1264 -20.37 32.35 33.68
CA LEU A 1264 -21.82 32.44 33.89
C LEU A 1264 -22.19 32.56 35.37
N ILE A 1265 -21.61 31.74 36.24
CA ILE A 1265 -22.03 31.67 37.66
C ILE A 1265 -21.33 32.70 38.54
N ARG A 1266 -20.00 32.84 38.44
CA ARG A 1266 -19.22 33.78 39.27
C ARG A 1266 -19.31 35.20 38.76
N ALA A 1267 -19.48 35.41 37.45
CA ALA A 1267 -19.75 36.73 36.87
C ALA A 1267 -21.10 37.35 37.31
N LYS A 1268 -21.96 36.60 38.01
CA LYS A 1268 -23.18 37.08 38.67
C LYS A 1268 -22.90 37.81 40.00
N GLN A 1269 -21.78 37.48 40.65
CA GLN A 1269 -21.34 38.06 41.92
C GLN A 1269 -20.58 39.35 41.63
#